data_AF-A0A2G9H3U4-F1
#
_entry.id   AF-A0A2G9H3U4-F1
#
_cell.length_a   1.000
_cell.length_b   1.000
_cell.length_c   1.000
_cell.angle_alpha   90.00
_cell.angle_beta   90.00
_cell.angle_gamma   90.00
#
_symmetry.space_group_name_H-M   'P 1'
#
loop_
_entity.id
_entity.type
_entity.pdbx_description
1 polymer ?
#
loop_
_entity_poly.entity_id
_entity_poly.type
_entity_poly.pdbx_seq_one_letter_code
_entity_poly.pdbx_strand_id
1 'polypeptide(L)'
;MGSSAEHSSGEDTDISDSETEGYKEKIYEQLKSGKLQIKITDQAYTCPYCCPKKRKREFEYKDLLQHASSIGTCTSQKRTATDKAKHLALAKYLENEIVVDVGPSKPPAEVDAHDVLADLDCNEMFVWPWIGIVVNIPTEFKDGRHVGDNGSELKDLLARRGFNPTRVRPLWNDQGHSGTALVEFHNDWSGFNNAMSFEKAYEANHHGKENWLAKNDKKSDLYAWVAHADDYNSNNIIGENLRKSGNLGTISNIMGEEARKTNTCPYCPKDRKRDFQYKDLLQHASSIASCNSQKRSARDKANHLALAKYLGSDMVVDAGASKPSAEVDALADQDRDEMFVWPWIGIVVNIPTDFKDGRYVGESGSKLRDQLTRRGFNPIRVRPLWNYQGHSGTAIVEFHKDWSGFTNAMSFEKAYEANHHGKRNWLAKDDKKSDLYAWVARADDYNSNNIVGENLRKIGDLRTISDIMEEEDRKTNKLVGNLTNVIEAKKMHLLEMESKFRETESSLRQLILEKDNLHQAYNEEIKKIESNARDHFKKIFNDHEKLKFQLETQRKDLEVRGQELMKRETHNEIERKKLAEDLEQNAVKNCSLQAAAEEQRKADEKVMRLAEEQKKEKEKLHKRIILLEKQLDAKQAVQLEIEQLRGKLNVMKHMGDEGDLEVLNKVDLLLKALREKEGELEDLDALNQTLIVQERKRNEELQDARKELVNCLKEISSNSHVAVKRMGELDSKPFHEAMKRKYREAEADERATELCSLWEEYLRDPEWHPIKVVIINGKHQAVINEEDEKLRDLKENYGDEVHNAVKAALFEINEYNPSGRYIISELWNYDEGRRATLKEGVSVLLKQWRFQKRKRGVD
;
A
#
# COMPACT_ATOMS: atom_id res chain seq x y z
N MET A 1 -65.10 -1.30 -8.45
CA MET A 1 -65.02 -2.25 -7.33
C MET A 1 -63.88 -3.19 -7.69
N GLY A 2 -62.66 -3.08 -7.17
CA GLY A 2 -62.27 -2.92 -5.78
C GLY A 2 -61.74 -4.27 -5.29
N SER A 3 -60.44 -4.51 -5.38
CA SER A 3 -59.67 -5.19 -4.33
C SER A 3 -58.17 -5.04 -4.58
N SER A 4 -57.50 -4.59 -3.53
CA SER A 4 -56.11 -4.18 -3.39
C SER A 4 -55.16 -5.34 -3.04
N ALA A 5 -53.89 -4.97 -2.84
CA ALA A 5 -52.75 -5.67 -2.19
C ALA A 5 -51.75 -6.29 -3.18
N GLU A 6 -50.46 -5.95 -3.22
CA GLU A 6 -49.59 -5.21 -2.30
C GLU A 6 -48.41 -4.58 -3.06
N HIS A 7 -48.14 -3.32 -2.77
CA HIS A 7 -46.85 -2.67 -3.00
C HIS A 7 -45.87 -3.17 -1.92
N SER A 8 -44.68 -3.60 -2.32
CA SER A 8 -43.47 -3.42 -1.49
C SER A 8 -42.48 -2.59 -2.30
N SER A 9 -42.63 -1.28 -2.19
CA SER A 9 -41.58 -0.30 -2.44
C SER A 9 -40.42 -0.56 -1.49
N GLY A 10 -39.31 -1.08 -2.02
CA GLY A 10 -38.03 -1.08 -1.31
C GLY A 10 -37.40 0.29 -1.45
N GLU A 11 -37.24 0.96 -0.32
CA GLU A 11 -36.70 2.30 -0.12
C GLU A 11 -35.35 2.50 -0.83
N ASP A 12 -35.30 3.48 -1.75
CA ASP A 12 -34.05 4.08 -2.23
C ASP A 12 -33.57 5.09 -1.17
N THR A 13 -32.92 4.61 -0.12
CA THR A 13 -32.07 5.45 0.72
C THR A 13 -30.73 5.63 0.01
N ASP A 14 -30.39 6.87 -0.33
CA ASP A 14 -29.10 7.26 -0.90
C ASP A 14 -28.02 7.07 0.18
N ILE A 15 -27.28 5.97 0.07
CA ILE A 15 -26.26 5.55 1.03
C ILE A 15 -25.00 6.40 0.81
N SER A 16 -24.47 7.02 1.85
CA SER A 16 -23.22 7.79 1.82
C SER A 16 -22.05 6.92 1.31
N ASP A 17 -21.06 7.50 0.62
CA ASP A 17 -19.84 6.79 0.20
C ASP A 17 -19.18 6.01 1.37
N SER A 18 -19.33 6.48 2.62
CA SER A 18 -18.81 5.80 3.82
C SER A 18 -19.59 4.54 4.25
N GLU A 19 -20.83 4.38 3.81
CA GLU A 19 -21.73 3.27 4.15
C GLU A 19 -21.78 2.19 3.05
N THR A 20 -21.24 2.50 1.87
CA THR A 20 -21.18 1.59 0.71
C THR A 20 -20.39 0.30 0.99
N GLU A 21 -19.33 0.37 1.79
CA GLU A 21 -18.50 -0.80 2.10
C GLU A 21 -19.21 -1.77 3.07
N GLY A 22 -19.98 -1.25 4.03
CA GLY A 22 -20.84 -2.06 4.91
C GLY A 22 -21.98 -2.73 4.14
N TYR A 23 -22.56 -2.04 3.16
CA TYR A 23 -23.58 -2.61 2.28
C TYR A 23 -23.02 -3.69 1.34
N LYS A 24 -21.82 -3.48 0.78
CA LYS A 24 -21.08 -4.46 -0.01
C LYS A 24 -20.83 -5.75 0.76
N GLU A 25 -20.40 -5.65 2.02
CA GLU A 25 -20.13 -6.84 2.86
C GLU A 25 -21.40 -7.62 3.18
N LYS A 26 -22.52 -6.92 3.43
CA LYS A 26 -23.83 -7.56 3.62
C LYS A 26 -24.30 -8.33 2.39
N ILE A 27 -24.05 -7.80 1.19
CA ILE A 27 -24.39 -8.48 -0.07
C ILE A 27 -23.45 -9.67 -0.32
N TYR A 28 -22.16 -9.55 0.01
CA TYR A 28 -21.19 -10.64 -0.07
C TYR A 28 -21.63 -11.84 0.80
N GLU A 29 -22.05 -11.60 2.04
CA GLU A 29 -22.56 -12.65 2.93
C GLU A 29 -23.86 -13.29 2.42
N GLN A 30 -24.73 -12.53 1.74
CA GLN A 30 -25.92 -13.09 1.10
C GLN A 30 -25.58 -14.04 -0.06
N LEU A 31 -24.58 -13.69 -0.87
CA LEU A 31 -24.06 -14.58 -1.92
C LEU A 31 -23.45 -15.86 -1.33
N LYS A 32 -22.68 -15.73 -0.24
CA LYS A 32 -22.07 -16.85 0.48
C LYS A 32 -23.08 -17.78 1.14
N SER A 33 -24.20 -17.24 1.62
CA SER A 33 -25.29 -18.04 2.19
C SER A 33 -26.11 -18.87 1.17
N GLY A 34 -25.78 -18.77 -0.13
CA GLY A 34 -26.45 -19.52 -1.20
C GLY A 34 -27.86 -19.03 -1.55
N LYS A 35 -28.30 -17.89 -0.98
CA LYS A 35 -29.64 -17.31 -1.20
C LYS A 35 -29.85 -16.76 -2.61
N LEU A 36 -28.78 -16.53 -3.37
CA LEU A 36 -28.82 -16.02 -4.74
C LEU A 36 -28.06 -16.99 -5.65
N GLN A 37 -28.76 -17.63 -6.60
CA GLN A 37 -28.14 -18.56 -7.55
C GLN A 37 -27.47 -17.79 -8.69
N ILE A 38 -26.13 -17.87 -8.74
CA ILE A 38 -25.30 -17.23 -9.78
C ILE A 38 -24.93 -18.24 -10.89
N LYS A 39 -24.83 -19.53 -10.55
CA LYS A 39 -24.43 -20.61 -11.47
C LYS A 39 -25.68 -21.25 -12.09
N ILE A 40 -25.78 -21.23 -13.42
CA ILE A 40 -26.87 -21.88 -14.18
C ILE A 40 -26.44 -23.29 -14.60
N THR A 41 -25.20 -23.43 -15.11
CA THR A 41 -24.52 -24.71 -15.43
C THR A 41 -23.04 -24.62 -15.05
N ASP A 42 -22.25 -25.68 -15.23
CA ASP A 42 -20.80 -25.67 -14.91
C ASP A 42 -19.98 -24.63 -15.68
N GLN A 43 -20.49 -24.20 -16.85
CA GLN A 43 -19.83 -23.24 -17.73
C GLN A 43 -20.58 -21.91 -17.89
N ALA A 44 -21.84 -21.81 -17.43
CA ALA A 44 -22.68 -20.62 -17.60
C ALA A 44 -23.11 -20.00 -16.26
N TYR A 45 -22.79 -18.72 -16.10
CA TYR A 45 -23.11 -17.92 -14.94
C TYR A 45 -24.00 -16.73 -15.32
N THR A 46 -24.74 -16.19 -14.35
CA THR A 46 -25.59 -15.02 -14.55
C THR A 46 -25.41 -13.99 -13.45
N CYS A 47 -25.55 -12.72 -13.80
CA CYS A 47 -25.52 -11.64 -12.83
C CYS A 47 -26.92 -11.48 -12.20
N PRO A 48 -27.13 -11.78 -10.91
CA PRO A 48 -28.43 -11.69 -10.25
C PRO A 48 -28.94 -10.24 -10.11
N TYR A 49 -28.05 -9.26 -10.30
CA TYR A 49 -28.33 -7.84 -10.13
C TYR A 49 -28.67 -7.12 -11.45
N CYS A 50 -28.54 -7.80 -12.59
CA CYS A 50 -28.86 -7.24 -13.90
C CYS A 50 -30.20 -7.79 -14.41
N CYS A 51 -31.16 -6.89 -14.68
CA CYS A 51 -32.52 -7.30 -15.01
C CYS A 51 -32.64 -7.89 -16.45
N PRO A 52 -33.51 -8.90 -16.71
CA PRO A 52 -33.50 -9.67 -17.95
C PRO A 52 -34.01 -8.95 -19.20
N LYS A 53 -34.64 -7.76 -19.06
CA LYS A 53 -35.42 -7.12 -20.13
C LYS A 53 -34.59 -6.58 -21.31
N LYS A 54 -33.25 -6.66 -21.28
CA LYS A 54 -32.41 -6.26 -22.43
C LYS A 54 -31.30 -7.24 -22.84
N ARG A 55 -31.26 -8.46 -22.27
CA ARG A 55 -30.55 -9.68 -22.72
C ARG A 55 -30.36 -10.60 -21.51
N LYS A 56 -30.90 -11.81 -21.53
CA LYS A 56 -30.31 -12.92 -20.74
C LYS A 56 -28.92 -13.14 -21.32
N ARG A 57 -27.88 -12.62 -20.66
CA ARG A 57 -26.50 -12.96 -20.99
C ARG A 57 -26.11 -14.06 -20.02
N GLU A 58 -26.02 -15.26 -20.55
CA GLU A 58 -25.17 -16.28 -19.96
C GLU A 58 -23.74 -15.79 -20.15
N PHE A 59 -22.98 -15.76 -19.06
CA PHE A 59 -21.60 -15.33 -19.05
C PHE A 59 -20.73 -16.54 -18.74
N GLU A 60 -19.61 -16.69 -19.44
CA GLU A 60 -18.51 -17.50 -18.92
C GLU A 60 -17.95 -16.87 -17.64
N TYR A 61 -17.29 -17.66 -16.80
CA TYR A 61 -16.78 -17.18 -15.50
C TYR A 61 -15.93 -15.90 -15.62
N LYS A 62 -15.00 -15.87 -16.59
CA LYS A 62 -14.13 -14.71 -16.85
C LYS A 62 -14.92 -13.49 -17.29
N ASP A 63 -15.94 -13.69 -18.12
CA ASP A 63 -16.80 -12.62 -18.63
C ASP A 63 -17.72 -12.08 -17.54
N LEU A 64 -18.20 -12.94 -16.63
CA LEU A 64 -19.01 -12.50 -15.50
C LEU A 64 -18.17 -11.70 -14.50
N LEU A 65 -16.95 -12.17 -14.22
CA LEU A 65 -16.01 -11.46 -13.35
C LEU A 65 -15.67 -10.08 -13.95
N GLN A 66 -15.34 -10.03 -15.24
CA GLN A 66 -15.07 -8.77 -15.93
C GLN A 66 -16.31 -7.86 -15.97
N HIS A 67 -17.50 -8.42 -16.16
CA HIS A 67 -18.77 -7.69 -16.09
C HIS A 67 -19.02 -7.09 -14.69
N ALA A 68 -18.85 -7.88 -13.64
CA ALA A 68 -19.03 -7.45 -12.26
C ALA A 68 -18.00 -6.36 -11.88
N SER A 69 -16.73 -6.58 -12.20
CA SER A 69 -15.64 -5.63 -11.91
C SER A 69 -15.77 -4.33 -12.72
N SER A 70 -16.14 -4.40 -14.00
CA SER A 70 -16.32 -3.20 -14.84
C SER A 70 -17.52 -2.35 -14.41
N ILE A 71 -18.58 -2.97 -13.89
CA ILE A 71 -19.73 -2.25 -13.35
C ILE A 71 -19.40 -1.67 -11.97
N GLY A 72 -18.74 -2.45 -11.13
CA GLY A 72 -18.32 -2.05 -9.79
C GLY A 72 -17.36 -0.86 -9.79
N THR A 73 -16.44 -0.82 -10.75
CA THR A 73 -15.43 0.25 -10.90
C THR A 73 -15.86 1.37 -11.87
N CYS A 74 -17.12 1.36 -12.33
CA CYS A 74 -17.61 2.32 -13.31
C CYS A 74 -17.68 3.75 -12.72
N THR A 75 -17.04 4.71 -13.40
CA THR A 75 -17.06 6.13 -13.03
C THR A 75 -18.32 6.87 -13.47
N SER A 76 -19.24 6.21 -14.18
CA SER A 76 -20.49 6.83 -14.65
C SER A 76 -21.43 7.17 -13.48
N GLN A 77 -22.07 8.34 -13.56
CA GLN A 77 -23.13 8.79 -12.65
C GLN A 77 -24.51 8.15 -12.95
N LYS A 78 -24.64 7.38 -14.04
CA LYS A 78 -25.91 6.72 -14.43
C LYS A 78 -26.26 5.49 -13.60
N ARG A 79 -25.36 5.02 -12.74
CA ARG A 79 -25.56 3.85 -11.87
C ARG A 79 -25.41 4.29 -10.42
N THR A 80 -26.33 3.82 -9.58
CA THR A 80 -26.36 4.17 -8.15
C THR A 80 -25.14 3.59 -7.41
N ALA A 81 -24.76 4.20 -6.29
CA ALA A 81 -23.70 3.66 -5.42
C ALA A 81 -24.04 2.23 -4.95
N THR A 82 -25.32 1.98 -4.67
CA THR A 82 -25.88 0.68 -4.32
C THR A 82 -25.67 -0.37 -5.42
N ASP A 83 -25.87 -0.02 -6.69
CA ASP A 83 -25.63 -0.93 -7.82
C ASP A 83 -24.15 -1.27 -7.98
N LYS A 84 -23.26 -0.28 -7.79
CA LYS A 84 -21.81 -0.49 -7.83
C LYS A 84 -21.36 -1.39 -6.70
N ALA A 85 -21.85 -1.17 -5.48
CA ALA A 85 -21.56 -2.01 -4.32
C ALA A 85 -22.02 -3.46 -4.52
N LYS A 86 -23.21 -3.70 -5.09
CA LYS A 86 -23.71 -5.06 -5.42
C LYS A 86 -22.80 -5.78 -6.41
N HIS A 87 -22.31 -5.09 -7.44
CA HIS A 87 -21.43 -5.70 -8.46
C HIS A 87 -19.99 -5.86 -7.95
N LEU A 88 -19.49 -4.97 -7.07
CA LEU A 88 -18.24 -5.17 -6.36
C LEU A 88 -18.29 -6.36 -5.39
N ALA A 89 -19.41 -6.55 -4.68
CA ALA A 89 -19.63 -7.72 -3.83
C ALA A 89 -19.66 -9.01 -4.65
N LEU A 90 -20.29 -8.99 -5.84
CA LEU A 90 -20.27 -10.11 -6.78
C LEU A 90 -18.86 -10.43 -7.29
N ALA A 91 -18.09 -9.42 -7.70
CA ALA A 91 -16.70 -9.59 -8.13
C ALA A 91 -15.84 -10.20 -7.02
N LYS A 92 -15.96 -9.66 -5.79
CA LYS A 92 -15.29 -10.19 -4.59
C LYS A 92 -15.68 -11.65 -4.32
N TYR A 93 -16.96 -12.00 -4.48
CA TYR A 93 -17.45 -13.38 -4.30
C TYR A 93 -16.90 -14.34 -5.37
N LEU A 94 -16.88 -13.92 -6.63
CA LEU A 94 -16.28 -14.69 -7.72
C LEU A 94 -14.77 -14.91 -7.47
N GLU A 95 -14.03 -13.85 -7.13
CA GLU A 95 -12.59 -13.90 -6.86
C GLU A 95 -12.19 -14.69 -5.62
N ASN A 96 -13.01 -14.66 -4.56
CA ASN A 96 -12.62 -15.20 -3.25
C ASN A 96 -13.27 -16.52 -2.87
N GLU A 97 -14.44 -16.88 -3.41
CA GLU A 97 -15.21 -18.05 -2.96
C GLU A 97 -15.45 -19.07 -4.08
N ILE A 98 -15.48 -18.65 -5.35
CA ILE A 98 -15.45 -19.59 -6.50
C ILE A 98 -14.02 -20.04 -6.81
N VAL A 99 -13.02 -19.20 -6.53
CA VAL A 99 -11.59 -19.56 -6.62
C VAL A 99 -11.17 -20.51 -5.48
N VAL A 100 -12.02 -20.79 -4.48
CA VAL A 100 -11.66 -21.70 -3.37
C VAL A 100 -11.63 -23.17 -3.79
N ASP A 101 -12.23 -23.53 -4.93
CA ASP A 101 -12.02 -24.85 -5.55
C ASP A 101 -10.79 -24.89 -6.48
N VAL A 102 -10.09 -23.76 -6.64
CA VAL A 102 -8.82 -23.60 -7.37
C VAL A 102 -7.91 -22.65 -6.58
N GLY A 103 -7.75 -22.93 -5.28
CA GLY A 103 -6.79 -22.25 -4.42
C GLY A 103 -5.39 -22.85 -4.60
N PRO A 104 -4.33 -22.03 -4.55
CA PRO A 104 -2.97 -22.48 -4.81
C PRO A 104 -2.49 -23.37 -3.67
N SER A 105 -2.31 -24.67 -3.95
CA SER A 105 -1.41 -25.49 -3.16
C SER A 105 -0.04 -24.82 -3.18
N LYS A 106 0.48 -24.57 -1.98
CA LYS A 106 1.84 -24.13 -1.63
C LYS A 106 2.85 -24.49 -2.75
N PRO A 107 3.69 -23.55 -3.23
CA PRO A 107 4.73 -23.90 -4.19
C PRO A 107 5.58 -25.04 -3.59
N PRO A 108 5.98 -26.05 -4.37
CA PRO A 108 6.91 -27.05 -3.90
C PRO A 108 8.14 -26.31 -3.39
N ALA A 109 8.57 -26.61 -2.17
CA ALA A 109 9.88 -26.19 -1.71
C ALA A 109 10.90 -26.63 -2.77
N GLU A 110 11.83 -25.76 -3.15
CA GLU A 110 12.97 -26.15 -3.97
C GLU A 110 13.68 -27.30 -3.24
N VAL A 111 13.45 -28.52 -3.71
CA VAL A 111 14.13 -29.71 -3.21
C VAL A 111 15.49 -29.75 -3.89
N ASP A 112 16.54 -29.70 -3.08
CA ASP A 112 17.92 -29.76 -3.56
C ASP A 112 18.11 -31.05 -4.37
N ALA A 113 18.78 -30.98 -5.52
CA ALA A 113 18.96 -32.13 -6.41
C ALA A 113 19.73 -33.28 -5.75
N HIS A 114 20.43 -32.99 -4.64
CA HIS A 114 21.08 -33.98 -3.79
C HIS A 114 20.12 -34.76 -2.87
N ASP A 115 18.97 -34.18 -2.47
CA ASP A 115 17.98 -34.86 -1.63
C ASP A 115 17.08 -35.80 -2.44
N VAL A 116 16.84 -35.51 -3.74
CA VAL A 116 16.03 -36.37 -4.62
C VAL A 116 16.71 -37.71 -4.93
N LEU A 117 18.04 -37.75 -4.95
CA LEU A 117 18.83 -38.95 -5.25
C LEU A 117 19.07 -39.86 -4.02
N ALA A 118 18.82 -39.37 -2.80
CA ALA A 118 19.12 -40.10 -1.57
C ALA A 118 18.09 -41.20 -1.24
N ASP A 119 16.87 -41.09 -1.77
CA ASP A 119 15.74 -41.99 -1.49
C ASP A 119 15.44 -43.00 -2.62
N LEU A 120 16.15 -42.95 -3.75
CA LEU A 120 15.89 -43.81 -4.91
C LEU A 120 16.66 -45.13 -4.83
N ASP A 121 15.97 -46.26 -4.97
CA ASP A 121 16.62 -47.56 -5.16
C ASP A 121 17.31 -47.60 -6.53
N CYS A 122 18.61 -47.91 -6.57
CA CYS A 122 19.39 -47.93 -7.81
C CYS A 122 18.93 -48.99 -8.82
N ASN A 123 18.08 -49.92 -8.40
CA ASN A 123 17.45 -50.93 -9.25
C ASN A 123 16.06 -50.54 -9.76
N GLU A 124 15.52 -49.39 -9.35
CA GLU A 124 14.20 -48.95 -9.78
C GLU A 124 14.21 -48.60 -11.27
N MET A 125 13.21 -49.12 -11.99
CA MET A 125 13.08 -48.96 -13.44
C MET A 125 11.98 -47.96 -13.79
N PHE A 126 12.34 -47.00 -14.61
CA PHE A 126 11.49 -45.93 -15.10
C PHE A 126 11.25 -46.09 -16.61
N VAL A 127 10.15 -45.54 -17.09
CA VAL A 127 9.91 -45.42 -18.53
C VAL A 127 10.67 -44.20 -19.08
N TRP A 128 11.42 -44.40 -20.17
CA TRP A 128 12.12 -43.37 -20.93
C TRP A 128 11.55 -43.22 -22.35
N PRO A 129 11.27 -42.00 -22.84
CA PRO A 129 11.30 -40.69 -22.17
C PRO A 129 10.53 -40.64 -20.85
N TRP A 130 10.89 -39.72 -19.94
CA TRP A 130 10.22 -39.59 -18.65
C TRP A 130 8.72 -39.32 -18.86
N ILE A 131 7.88 -40.23 -18.38
CA ILE A 131 6.42 -40.18 -18.56
C ILE A 131 5.74 -40.26 -17.21
N GLY A 132 4.85 -39.30 -16.92
CA GLY A 132 3.87 -39.35 -15.85
C GLY A 132 2.53 -39.91 -16.35
N ILE A 133 1.73 -40.44 -15.42
CA ILE A 133 0.38 -40.94 -15.66
C ILE A 133 -0.58 -40.05 -14.88
N VAL A 134 -1.65 -39.59 -15.53
CA VAL A 134 -2.76 -38.89 -14.88
C VAL A 134 -4.04 -39.69 -15.11
N VAL A 135 -4.80 -39.93 -14.05
CA VAL A 135 -6.06 -40.67 -14.07
C VAL A 135 -7.19 -39.88 -13.40
N ASN A 136 -8.42 -40.36 -13.55
CA ASN A 136 -9.64 -39.69 -13.08
C ASN A 136 -9.94 -38.37 -13.81
N ILE A 137 -9.53 -38.25 -15.08
CA ILE A 137 -9.83 -37.08 -15.91
C ILE A 137 -11.34 -37.07 -16.20
N PRO A 138 -12.06 -35.96 -15.95
CA PRO A 138 -13.48 -35.85 -16.25
C PRO A 138 -13.78 -36.18 -17.71
N THR A 139 -14.82 -36.98 -17.94
CA THR A 139 -15.33 -37.27 -19.28
C THR A 139 -16.84 -37.13 -19.31
N GLU A 140 -17.36 -36.64 -20.43
CA GLU A 140 -18.77 -36.52 -20.72
C GLU A 140 -19.16 -37.54 -21.79
N PHE A 141 -20.30 -38.20 -21.64
CA PHE A 141 -20.80 -39.13 -22.66
C PHE A 141 -21.61 -38.36 -23.71
N LYS A 142 -21.09 -38.24 -24.93
CA LYS A 142 -21.73 -37.55 -26.06
C LYS A 142 -21.67 -38.43 -27.31
N ASP A 143 -22.78 -38.52 -28.04
CA ASP A 143 -22.88 -39.25 -29.32
C ASP A 143 -22.37 -40.70 -29.29
N GLY A 144 -22.61 -41.40 -28.17
CA GLY A 144 -22.22 -42.80 -28.01
C GLY A 144 -20.75 -43.03 -27.65
N ARG A 145 -19.98 -41.98 -27.34
CA ARG A 145 -18.59 -42.07 -26.88
C ARG A 145 -18.33 -41.13 -25.70
N HIS A 146 -17.33 -41.46 -24.88
CA HIS A 146 -16.77 -40.54 -23.89
C HIS A 146 -15.90 -39.49 -24.60
N VAL A 147 -16.13 -38.22 -24.28
CA VAL A 147 -15.30 -37.09 -24.70
C VAL A 147 -14.77 -36.38 -23.44
N GLY A 148 -13.56 -35.86 -23.50
CA GLY A 148 -12.93 -35.16 -22.38
C GLY A 148 -12.03 -34.05 -22.90
N ASP A 149 -11.44 -33.30 -21.97
CA ASP A 149 -10.57 -32.17 -22.29
C ASP A 149 -9.42 -32.60 -23.20
N ASN A 150 -9.05 -31.71 -24.12
CA ASN A 150 -7.92 -31.97 -25.01
C ASN A 150 -6.60 -31.95 -24.20
N GLY A 151 -5.59 -32.64 -24.71
CA GLY A 151 -4.28 -32.71 -24.03
C GLY A 151 -3.60 -31.35 -23.81
N SER A 152 -3.92 -30.32 -24.60
CA SER A 152 -3.37 -28.97 -24.41
C SER A 152 -3.87 -28.29 -23.13
N GLU A 153 -5.15 -28.43 -22.78
CA GLU A 153 -5.69 -27.84 -21.56
C GLU A 153 -5.10 -28.48 -20.30
N LEU A 154 -4.97 -29.81 -20.30
CA LEU A 154 -4.34 -30.53 -19.19
C LEU A 154 -2.84 -30.21 -19.09
N LYS A 155 -2.16 -30.02 -20.22
CA LYS A 155 -0.77 -29.53 -20.27
C LYS A 155 -0.64 -28.15 -19.63
N ASP A 156 -1.50 -27.20 -20.00
CA ASP A 156 -1.46 -25.83 -19.46
C ASP A 156 -1.77 -25.82 -17.95
N LEU A 157 -2.70 -26.67 -17.49
CA LEU A 157 -2.99 -26.84 -16.07
C LEU A 157 -1.76 -27.34 -15.29
N LEU A 158 -1.11 -28.39 -15.78
CA LEU A 158 0.10 -28.95 -15.15
C LEU A 158 1.28 -27.97 -15.22
N ALA A 159 1.39 -27.19 -16.30
CA ALA A 159 2.40 -26.13 -16.43
C ALA A 159 2.18 -25.00 -15.40
N ARG A 160 0.94 -24.58 -15.17
CA ARG A 160 0.60 -23.60 -14.10
C ARG A 160 0.88 -24.12 -12.70
N ARG A 161 0.85 -25.44 -12.49
CA ARG A 161 1.25 -26.09 -11.24
C ARG A 161 2.77 -26.27 -11.10
N GLY A 162 3.56 -25.86 -12.09
CA GLY A 162 5.02 -25.85 -12.04
C GLY A 162 5.70 -27.11 -12.57
N PHE A 163 4.97 -28.08 -13.13
CA PHE A 163 5.55 -29.37 -13.58
C PHE A 163 6.14 -29.34 -15.00
N ASN A 164 5.97 -28.25 -15.74
CA ASN A 164 6.50 -28.01 -17.10
C ASN A 164 6.56 -29.26 -18.04
N PRO A 165 5.42 -29.92 -18.31
CA PRO A 165 5.39 -31.06 -19.23
C PRO A 165 5.58 -30.63 -20.70
N THR A 166 6.26 -31.44 -21.50
CA THR A 166 6.46 -31.18 -22.93
C THR A 166 5.17 -31.45 -23.71
N ARG A 167 4.43 -32.50 -23.33
CA ARG A 167 3.19 -32.91 -23.98
C ARG A 167 2.31 -33.69 -23.02
N VAL A 168 0.98 -33.53 -23.14
CA VAL A 168 0.01 -34.41 -22.45
C VAL A 168 -0.86 -35.08 -23.50
N ARG A 169 -0.95 -36.40 -23.44
CA ARG A 169 -1.64 -37.25 -24.40
C ARG A 169 -2.76 -38.02 -23.71
N PRO A 170 -4.02 -37.63 -23.91
CA PRO A 170 -5.13 -38.43 -23.43
C PRO A 170 -5.19 -39.77 -24.17
N LEU A 171 -5.57 -40.82 -23.44
CA LEU A 171 -5.70 -42.17 -23.95
C LEU A 171 -7.13 -42.42 -24.41
N TRP A 172 -7.26 -43.13 -25.53
CA TRP A 172 -8.53 -43.36 -26.21
C TRP A 172 -8.74 -44.86 -26.43
N ASN A 173 -9.95 -45.33 -26.16
CA ASN A 173 -10.41 -46.68 -26.48
C ASN A 173 -11.59 -46.63 -27.47
N ASP A 174 -12.14 -47.80 -27.78
CA ASP A 174 -13.33 -47.98 -28.61
C ASP A 174 -14.55 -47.21 -28.08
N GLN A 175 -14.62 -46.98 -26.78
CA GLN A 175 -15.67 -46.20 -26.10
C GLN A 175 -15.39 -44.69 -26.04
N GLY A 176 -14.23 -44.21 -26.51
CA GLY A 176 -13.84 -42.78 -26.49
C GLY A 176 -12.70 -42.48 -25.51
N HIS A 177 -12.74 -41.33 -24.85
CA HIS A 177 -11.72 -40.88 -23.92
C HIS A 177 -11.70 -41.77 -22.67
N SER A 178 -10.57 -42.36 -22.30
CA SER A 178 -10.50 -43.35 -21.21
C SER A 178 -10.43 -42.75 -19.80
N GLY A 179 -10.48 -41.43 -19.67
CA GLY A 179 -10.29 -40.70 -18.41
C GLY A 179 -8.85 -40.76 -17.91
N THR A 180 -7.90 -41.03 -18.81
CA THR A 180 -6.48 -41.25 -18.51
C THR A 180 -5.62 -40.51 -19.51
N ALA A 181 -4.47 -39.98 -19.09
CA ALA A 181 -3.50 -39.34 -19.98
C ALA A 181 -2.06 -39.66 -19.58
N LEU A 182 -1.18 -39.67 -20.59
CA LEU A 182 0.27 -39.74 -20.41
C LEU A 182 0.85 -38.32 -20.48
N VAL A 183 1.68 -37.98 -19.51
CA VAL A 183 2.37 -36.69 -19.39
C VAL A 183 3.83 -36.91 -19.75
N GLU A 184 4.27 -36.41 -20.89
CA GLU A 184 5.66 -36.50 -21.33
C GLU A 184 6.44 -35.30 -20.79
N PHE A 185 7.63 -35.54 -20.24
CA PHE A 185 8.56 -34.50 -19.77
C PHE A 185 9.75 -34.35 -20.72
N HIS A 186 10.69 -33.46 -20.39
CA HIS A 186 11.91 -33.27 -21.18
C HIS A 186 12.84 -34.49 -21.11
N ASN A 187 13.61 -34.78 -22.17
CA ASN A 187 14.51 -35.93 -22.23
C ASN A 187 15.87 -35.61 -21.60
N ASP A 188 15.90 -35.02 -20.42
CA ASP A 188 17.11 -34.61 -19.70
C ASP A 188 16.91 -34.65 -18.18
N TRP A 189 17.92 -34.20 -17.42
CA TRP A 189 17.84 -34.10 -15.95
C TRP A 189 16.72 -33.16 -15.47
N SER A 190 16.38 -32.13 -16.25
CA SER A 190 15.29 -31.22 -15.89
C SER A 190 13.93 -31.92 -15.99
N GLY A 191 13.74 -32.76 -17.02
CA GLY A 191 12.56 -33.59 -17.16
C GLY A 191 12.42 -34.64 -16.07
N PHE A 192 13.54 -35.23 -15.61
CA PHE A 192 13.53 -36.14 -14.47
C PHE A 192 13.07 -35.44 -13.20
N ASN A 193 13.66 -34.28 -12.88
CA ASN A 193 13.30 -33.51 -11.70
C ASN A 193 11.84 -33.06 -11.74
N ASN A 194 11.34 -32.64 -12.91
CA ASN A 194 9.94 -32.27 -13.10
C ASN A 194 9.00 -33.47 -12.92
N ALA A 195 9.37 -34.65 -13.44
CA ALA A 195 8.60 -35.88 -13.27
C ALA A 195 8.53 -36.32 -11.80
N MET A 196 9.66 -36.32 -11.09
CA MET A 196 9.68 -36.67 -9.66
C MET A 196 8.94 -35.64 -8.80
N SER A 197 9.04 -34.35 -9.14
CA SER A 197 8.29 -33.29 -8.45
C SER A 197 6.78 -33.44 -8.69
N PHE A 198 6.39 -33.85 -9.90
CA PHE A 198 5.01 -34.16 -10.25
C PHE A 198 4.45 -35.29 -9.38
N GLU A 199 5.13 -36.42 -9.28
CA GLU A 199 4.68 -37.52 -8.42
C GLU A 199 4.63 -37.16 -6.95
N LYS A 200 5.72 -36.59 -6.40
CA LYS A 200 5.75 -36.17 -4.98
C LYS A 200 4.62 -35.19 -4.64
N ALA A 201 4.25 -34.31 -5.56
CA ALA A 201 3.16 -33.36 -5.33
C ALA A 201 1.78 -34.04 -5.27
N TYR A 202 1.51 -35.03 -6.11
CA TYR A 202 0.25 -35.77 -6.06
C TYR A 202 0.22 -36.73 -4.86
N GLU A 203 1.35 -37.35 -4.52
CA GLU A 203 1.47 -38.21 -3.34
C GLU A 203 1.29 -37.43 -2.02
N ALA A 204 1.89 -36.24 -1.90
CA ALA A 204 1.73 -35.37 -0.74
C ALA A 204 0.28 -34.92 -0.50
N ASN A 205 -0.53 -34.87 -1.56
CA ASN A 205 -1.97 -34.56 -1.48
C ASN A 205 -2.84 -35.83 -1.35
N HIS A 206 -2.24 -37.00 -1.09
CA HIS A 206 -2.93 -38.30 -1.05
C HIS A 206 -3.65 -38.67 -2.35
N HIS A 207 -3.16 -38.16 -3.48
CA HIS A 207 -3.65 -38.43 -4.83
C HIS A 207 -2.61 -39.22 -5.67
N GLY A 208 -1.73 -39.97 -5.01
CA GLY A 208 -0.74 -40.84 -5.66
C GLY A 208 -1.32 -42.19 -6.11
N LYS A 209 -0.47 -43.05 -6.67
CA LYS A 209 -0.86 -44.37 -7.19
C LYS A 209 -1.52 -45.27 -6.15
N GLU A 210 -0.97 -45.33 -4.94
CA GLU A 210 -1.51 -46.17 -3.87
C GLU A 210 -2.92 -45.73 -3.46
N ASN A 211 -3.15 -44.41 -3.38
CA ASN A 211 -4.46 -43.85 -3.07
C ASN A 211 -5.47 -44.11 -4.19
N TRP A 212 -5.03 -44.10 -5.45
CA TRP A 212 -5.87 -44.49 -6.57
C TRP A 212 -6.25 -45.98 -6.50
N LEU A 213 -5.37 -46.86 -6.02
CA LEU A 213 -5.67 -48.29 -5.92
C LEU A 213 -6.43 -48.68 -4.65
N ALA A 214 -6.50 -47.79 -3.65
CA ALA A 214 -7.25 -48.01 -2.42
C ALA A 214 -8.77 -48.10 -2.66
N LYS A 215 -9.43 -49.02 -1.95
CA LYS A 215 -10.90 -49.21 -1.99
C LYS A 215 -11.60 -48.16 -1.12
N ASN A 216 -11.74 -46.94 -1.62
CA ASN A 216 -12.57 -45.88 -1.03
C ASN A 216 -13.63 -45.41 -2.04
N ASP A 217 -14.83 -45.10 -1.56
CA ASP A 217 -16.03 -45.00 -2.41
C ASP A 217 -16.26 -43.64 -3.11
N LYS A 218 -15.36 -42.64 -2.97
CA LYS A 218 -15.43 -41.41 -3.77
C LYS A 218 -14.06 -40.83 -4.08
N LYS A 219 -13.70 -40.80 -5.36
CA LYS A 219 -12.48 -40.15 -5.88
C LYS A 219 -12.91 -38.88 -6.64
N SER A 220 -12.63 -37.71 -6.07
CA SER A 220 -13.14 -36.43 -6.58
C SER A 220 -12.14 -35.62 -7.40
N ASP A 221 -10.84 -35.93 -7.33
CA ASP A 221 -9.77 -35.16 -7.98
C ASP A 221 -8.91 -36.03 -8.90
N LEU A 222 -7.99 -35.42 -9.64
CA LEU A 222 -6.98 -36.08 -10.47
C LEU A 222 -5.97 -36.83 -9.60
N TYR A 223 -5.57 -38.02 -10.05
CA TYR A 223 -4.52 -38.82 -9.43
C TYR A 223 -3.36 -38.97 -10.40
N ALA A 224 -2.14 -38.93 -9.89
CA ALA A 224 -0.96 -38.93 -10.74
C ALA A 224 0.30 -39.51 -10.09
N TRP A 225 1.15 -40.12 -10.92
CA TRP A 225 2.43 -40.73 -10.54
C TRP A 225 3.36 -40.85 -11.75
N VAL A 226 4.67 -41.09 -11.54
CA VAL A 226 5.61 -41.36 -12.64
C VAL A 226 5.44 -42.81 -13.11
N ALA A 227 5.59 -43.08 -14.41
CA ALA A 227 5.45 -44.43 -14.94
C ALA A 227 6.65 -45.32 -14.56
N HIS A 228 6.38 -46.38 -13.81
CA HIS A 228 7.36 -47.40 -13.41
C HIS A 228 7.16 -48.72 -14.16
N ALA A 229 8.01 -49.71 -13.86
CA ALA A 229 7.94 -51.06 -14.40
C ALA A 229 6.54 -51.68 -14.35
N ASP A 230 5.82 -51.52 -13.23
CA ASP A 230 4.49 -52.09 -13.07
C ASP A 230 3.46 -51.49 -14.02
N ASP A 231 3.54 -50.19 -14.28
CA ASP A 231 2.66 -49.50 -15.23
C ASP A 231 2.99 -49.91 -16.66
N TYR A 232 4.29 -49.98 -16.99
CA TYR A 232 4.78 -50.39 -18.30
C TYR A 232 4.41 -51.84 -18.64
N ASN A 233 4.48 -52.74 -17.66
CA ASN A 233 4.17 -54.16 -17.81
C ASN A 233 2.68 -54.46 -17.64
N SER A 234 1.87 -53.48 -17.24
CA SER A 234 0.44 -53.67 -17.07
C SER A 234 -0.25 -54.06 -18.39
N ASN A 235 -1.22 -54.96 -18.31
CA ASN A 235 -2.02 -55.40 -19.44
C ASN A 235 -3.30 -54.56 -19.57
N ASN A 236 -3.14 -53.24 -19.65
CA ASN A 236 -4.22 -52.28 -19.83
C ASN A 236 -3.80 -51.20 -20.85
N ILE A 237 -4.70 -50.24 -21.10
CA ILE A 237 -4.46 -49.16 -22.06
C ILE A 237 -3.22 -48.31 -21.73
N ILE A 238 -2.87 -48.14 -20.45
CA ILE A 238 -1.69 -47.40 -20.01
C ILE A 238 -0.43 -48.16 -20.42
N GLY A 239 -0.31 -49.43 -20.01
CA GLY A 239 0.86 -50.26 -20.34
C GLY A 239 1.06 -50.44 -21.85
N GLU A 240 -0.01 -50.63 -22.62
CA GLU A 240 0.08 -50.72 -24.09
C GLU A 240 0.62 -49.42 -24.72
N ASN A 241 0.17 -48.26 -24.23
CA ASN A 241 0.63 -46.96 -24.76
C ASN A 241 2.03 -46.58 -24.25
N LEU A 242 2.42 -47.02 -23.06
CA LEU A 242 3.79 -46.85 -22.55
C LEU A 242 4.78 -47.64 -23.39
N ARG A 243 4.48 -48.90 -23.74
CA ARG A 243 5.32 -49.73 -24.64
C ARG A 243 5.47 -49.16 -26.05
N LYS A 244 4.51 -48.35 -26.50
CA LYS A 244 4.59 -47.62 -27.78
C LYS A 244 5.37 -46.30 -27.68
N SER A 245 5.41 -45.71 -26.48
CA SER A 245 5.94 -44.36 -26.26
C SER A 245 7.35 -44.35 -25.67
N GLY A 246 7.81 -45.45 -25.05
CA GLY A 246 9.10 -45.51 -24.40
C GLY A 246 9.60 -46.92 -24.07
N ASN A 247 10.76 -47.00 -23.43
CA ASN A 247 11.42 -48.21 -22.97
C ASN A 247 11.69 -48.13 -21.46
N LEU A 248 11.71 -49.28 -20.79
CA LEU A 248 12.12 -49.38 -19.38
C LEU A 248 13.65 -49.32 -19.25
N GLY A 249 14.14 -48.55 -18.28
CA GLY A 249 15.55 -48.52 -17.91
C GLY A 249 15.75 -48.06 -16.48
N THR A 250 16.89 -48.41 -15.89
CA THR A 250 17.31 -47.83 -14.61
C THR A 250 17.83 -46.41 -14.83
N ILE A 251 17.77 -45.56 -13.79
CA ILE A 251 18.30 -44.19 -13.86
C ILE A 251 19.76 -44.19 -14.32
N SER A 252 20.58 -45.12 -13.83
CA SER A 252 22.00 -45.23 -14.24
C SER A 252 22.19 -45.58 -15.72
N ASN A 253 21.30 -46.36 -16.32
CA ASN A 253 21.38 -46.70 -17.75
C ASN A 253 20.85 -45.56 -18.62
N ILE A 254 19.69 -45.00 -18.28
CA ILE A 254 19.04 -43.90 -18.99
C ILE A 254 19.95 -42.64 -18.96
N MET A 255 20.42 -42.28 -17.77
CA MET A 255 21.28 -41.10 -17.58
C MET A 255 22.74 -41.40 -17.91
N GLY A 256 23.15 -42.67 -17.90
CA GLY A 256 24.46 -43.10 -18.38
C GLY A 256 24.62 -42.93 -19.89
N GLU A 257 23.54 -43.01 -20.68
CA GLU A 257 23.55 -42.72 -22.12
C GLU A 257 23.47 -41.21 -22.42
N GLU A 258 22.74 -40.43 -21.61
CA GLU A 258 22.68 -38.96 -21.77
C GLU A 258 23.96 -38.28 -21.25
N ALA A 259 24.59 -38.79 -20.19
CA ALA A 259 25.90 -38.33 -19.72
C ALA A 259 27.04 -38.61 -20.72
N ARG A 260 26.88 -39.61 -21.60
CA ARG A 260 27.77 -39.83 -22.76
C ARG A 260 27.65 -38.73 -23.83
N LYS A 261 26.59 -37.90 -23.80
CA LYS A 261 26.45 -36.72 -24.66
C LYS A 261 27.05 -35.45 -24.03
N THR A 262 27.14 -35.37 -22.70
CA THR A 262 27.79 -34.25 -21.99
C THR A 262 29.29 -34.49 -21.86
N ASN A 263 30.03 -34.19 -22.91
CA ASN A 263 31.48 -34.37 -23.01
C ASN A 263 32.28 -33.37 -22.14
N THR A 264 32.11 -33.43 -20.82
CA THR A 264 32.84 -32.59 -19.86
C THR A 264 33.95 -33.36 -19.17
N CYS A 265 35.15 -32.79 -19.06
CA CYS A 265 36.23 -33.37 -18.26
C CYS A 265 35.98 -33.06 -16.76
N PRO A 266 35.71 -34.07 -15.90
CA PRO A 266 35.36 -33.85 -14.49
C PRO A 266 36.56 -33.49 -13.62
N TYR A 267 37.78 -33.65 -14.13
CA TYR A 267 39.03 -33.45 -13.40
C TYR A 267 39.73 -32.11 -13.72
N CYS A 268 39.15 -31.31 -14.62
CA CYS A 268 39.64 -29.98 -14.90
C CYS A 268 38.93 -28.92 -14.03
N PRO A 269 39.64 -27.90 -13.54
CA PRO A 269 39.06 -26.81 -12.74
C PRO A 269 38.08 -25.98 -13.57
N LYS A 270 37.11 -25.33 -12.90
CA LYS A 270 35.99 -24.61 -13.53
C LYS A 270 36.43 -23.49 -14.48
N ASP A 271 37.62 -22.95 -14.26
CA ASP A 271 38.20 -21.81 -14.96
C ASP A 271 38.88 -22.19 -16.29
N ARG A 272 38.81 -23.48 -16.69
CA ARG A 272 39.37 -24.00 -17.94
C ARG A 272 38.27 -24.54 -18.84
N LYS A 273 38.55 -24.61 -20.15
CA LYS A 273 37.69 -25.31 -21.12
C LYS A 273 37.50 -26.76 -20.67
N ARG A 274 36.27 -27.11 -20.30
CA ARG A 274 35.90 -28.46 -19.83
C ARG A 274 35.06 -29.21 -20.83
N ASP A 275 34.44 -28.52 -21.77
CA ASP A 275 33.61 -29.09 -22.82
C ASP A 275 34.47 -29.47 -24.03
N PHE A 276 34.41 -30.75 -24.39
CA PHE A 276 35.14 -31.35 -25.51
C PHE A 276 34.14 -32.07 -26.43
N GLN A 277 34.52 -32.54 -27.62
CA GLN A 277 33.78 -33.63 -28.26
C GLN A 277 34.34 -34.97 -27.75
N TYR A 278 33.62 -36.09 -27.87
CA TYR A 278 34.05 -37.40 -27.33
C TYR A 278 35.50 -37.77 -27.74
N LYS A 279 35.84 -37.57 -29.01
CA LYS A 279 37.20 -37.79 -29.54
C LYS A 279 38.23 -36.83 -28.95
N ASP A 280 37.85 -35.56 -28.76
CA ASP A 280 38.71 -34.54 -28.15
C ASP A 280 38.88 -34.75 -26.64
N LEU A 281 37.90 -35.38 -25.97
CA LEU A 281 37.95 -35.69 -24.53
C LEU A 281 38.96 -36.80 -24.26
N LEU A 282 38.96 -37.86 -25.08
CA LEU A 282 39.96 -38.92 -25.02
C LEU A 282 41.37 -38.35 -25.27
N GLN A 283 41.51 -37.46 -26.25
CA GLN A 283 42.78 -36.82 -26.55
C GLN A 283 43.24 -35.84 -25.45
N HIS A 284 42.30 -35.07 -24.87
CA HIS A 284 42.53 -34.21 -23.72
C HIS A 284 43.01 -35.01 -22.49
N ALA A 285 42.30 -36.09 -22.14
CA ALA A 285 42.64 -36.96 -21.02
C ALA A 285 44.03 -37.61 -21.21
N SER A 286 44.30 -38.12 -22.41
CA SER A 286 45.59 -38.73 -22.76
C SER A 286 46.74 -37.71 -22.73
N SER A 287 46.50 -36.48 -23.17
CA SER A 287 47.51 -35.41 -23.19
C SER A 287 47.87 -34.92 -21.79
N ILE A 288 46.90 -34.88 -20.86
CA ILE A 288 47.17 -34.51 -19.47
C ILE A 288 47.85 -35.65 -18.71
N ALA A 289 47.45 -36.90 -18.97
CA ALA A 289 48.08 -38.09 -18.41
C ALA A 289 49.57 -38.18 -18.76
N SER A 290 49.94 -37.81 -19.99
CA SER A 290 51.32 -37.83 -20.53
C SER A 290 52.09 -36.52 -20.35
N CYS A 291 51.55 -35.54 -19.62
CA CYS A 291 52.16 -34.23 -19.48
C CYS A 291 53.38 -34.24 -18.55
N ASN A 292 54.53 -33.76 -19.04
CA ASN A 292 55.78 -33.62 -18.26
C ASN A 292 55.85 -32.35 -17.39
N SER A 293 54.79 -31.54 -17.36
CA SER A 293 54.77 -30.31 -16.55
C SER A 293 54.77 -30.61 -15.05
N GLN A 294 55.53 -29.81 -14.30
CA GLN A 294 55.52 -29.78 -12.82
C GLN A 294 54.31 -29.00 -12.25
N LYS A 295 53.53 -28.29 -13.08
CA LYS A 295 52.35 -27.51 -12.65
C LYS A 295 51.10 -28.37 -12.38
N ARG A 296 51.16 -29.68 -12.63
CA ARG A 296 50.03 -30.61 -12.47
C ARG A 296 50.42 -31.67 -11.45
N SER A 297 49.55 -31.92 -10.48
CA SER A 297 49.84 -32.88 -9.40
C SER A 297 49.89 -34.31 -9.95
N ALA A 298 50.57 -35.20 -9.23
CA ALA A 298 50.56 -36.63 -9.57
C ALA A 298 49.13 -37.21 -9.58
N ARG A 299 48.26 -36.68 -8.70
CA ARG A 299 46.83 -37.04 -8.62
C ARG A 299 46.08 -36.64 -9.88
N ASP A 300 46.33 -35.44 -10.40
CA ASP A 300 45.68 -34.97 -11.65
C ASP A 300 46.05 -35.85 -12.84
N LYS A 301 47.33 -36.24 -12.95
CA LYS A 301 47.79 -37.10 -14.04
C LYS A 301 47.21 -38.51 -13.95
N ALA A 302 47.14 -39.07 -12.73
CA ALA A 302 46.53 -40.37 -12.50
C ALA A 302 45.02 -40.39 -12.83
N ASN A 303 44.28 -39.35 -12.42
CA ASN A 303 42.85 -39.23 -12.71
C ASN A 303 42.56 -39.11 -14.21
N HIS A 304 43.36 -38.32 -14.95
CA HIS A 304 43.20 -38.20 -16.41
C HIS A 304 43.68 -39.47 -17.15
N LEU A 305 44.66 -40.22 -16.62
CA LEU A 305 45.07 -41.51 -17.17
C LEU A 305 43.96 -42.58 -17.00
N ALA A 306 43.31 -42.61 -15.85
CA ALA A 306 42.16 -43.50 -15.60
C ALA A 306 41.00 -43.18 -16.55
N LEU A 307 40.71 -41.89 -16.79
CA LEU A 307 39.71 -41.45 -17.76
C LEU A 307 40.06 -41.87 -19.19
N ALA A 308 41.33 -41.73 -19.61
CA ALA A 308 41.76 -42.14 -20.94
C ALA A 308 41.63 -43.66 -21.15
N LYS A 309 41.96 -44.47 -20.13
CA LYS A 309 41.77 -45.93 -20.17
C LYS A 309 40.29 -46.32 -20.30
N TYR A 310 39.43 -45.67 -19.52
CA TYR A 310 37.99 -45.87 -19.58
C TYR A 310 37.44 -45.58 -20.99
N LEU A 311 37.81 -44.44 -21.57
CA LEU A 311 37.37 -44.03 -22.91
C LEU A 311 37.94 -44.88 -24.06
N GLY A 312 39.11 -45.52 -23.87
CA GLY A 312 39.79 -46.33 -24.89
C GLY A 312 39.34 -47.80 -24.98
N SER A 313 38.52 -48.28 -24.05
CA SER A 313 38.19 -49.72 -23.93
C SER A 313 37.11 -50.21 -24.93
N ASP A 314 36.39 -49.31 -25.60
CA ASP A 314 35.21 -49.63 -26.43
C ASP A 314 35.48 -49.83 -27.94
N MET A 315 36.75 -49.93 -28.39
CA MET A 315 37.10 -50.01 -29.83
C MET A 315 37.49 -51.40 -30.37
N VAL A 316 37.35 -52.49 -29.61
CA VAL A 316 37.77 -53.82 -30.10
C VAL A 316 36.65 -54.85 -30.02
N VAL A 317 35.81 -54.93 -31.05
CA VAL A 317 35.11 -56.16 -31.43
C VAL A 317 35.02 -56.26 -32.96
N ASP A 318 35.38 -57.44 -33.47
CA ASP A 318 35.22 -58.02 -34.81
C ASP A 318 36.14 -57.61 -35.99
N ALA A 319 37.13 -58.48 -36.25
CA ALA A 319 37.59 -58.83 -37.60
C ALA A 319 38.30 -60.20 -37.57
N GLY A 320 37.54 -61.29 -37.64
CA GLY A 320 38.07 -62.64 -37.89
C GLY A 320 38.22 -62.90 -39.39
N ALA A 321 39.45 -62.97 -39.89
CA ALA A 321 39.76 -63.38 -41.27
C ALA A 321 40.05 -64.89 -41.35
N SER A 322 39.28 -65.62 -42.15
CA SER A 322 39.51 -67.02 -42.51
C SER A 322 40.54 -67.18 -43.64
N LYS A 323 41.48 -68.13 -43.49
CA LYS A 323 42.47 -68.54 -44.51
C LYS A 323 41.87 -69.53 -45.54
N PRO A 324 42.38 -69.62 -46.78
CA PRO A 324 41.98 -70.62 -47.78
C PRO A 324 42.68 -71.99 -47.58
N SER A 325 41.98 -73.04 -48.00
CA SER A 325 42.28 -74.48 -47.90
C SER A 325 43.37 -74.97 -48.86
N ALA A 326 43.98 -76.11 -48.50
CA ALA A 326 45.08 -76.82 -49.13
C ALA A 326 44.71 -77.65 -50.39
N GLU A 327 43.77 -77.19 -51.22
CA GLU A 327 43.21 -77.97 -52.33
C GLU A 327 44.02 -77.93 -53.65
N VAL A 328 45.05 -77.07 -53.75
CA VAL A 328 45.73 -76.80 -55.03
C VAL A 328 46.82 -77.84 -55.38
N ASP A 329 47.30 -78.62 -54.42
CA ASP A 329 48.48 -79.50 -54.63
C ASP A 329 48.19 -80.81 -55.40
N ALA A 330 46.92 -81.23 -55.56
CA ALA A 330 46.58 -82.50 -56.24
C ALA A 330 46.50 -82.40 -57.78
N LEU A 331 46.49 -81.19 -58.35
CA LEU A 331 46.29 -80.94 -59.79
C LEU A 331 47.60 -80.75 -60.58
N ALA A 332 48.75 -80.72 -59.92
CA ALA A 332 50.03 -80.37 -60.56
C ALA A 332 50.66 -81.50 -61.40
N ASP A 333 50.22 -82.75 -61.21
CA ASP A 333 50.87 -83.96 -61.75
C ASP A 333 50.09 -84.63 -62.92
N GLN A 334 48.99 -84.03 -63.39
CA GLN A 334 48.14 -84.62 -64.43
C GLN A 334 48.24 -83.88 -65.77
N ASP A 335 48.20 -84.64 -66.86
CA ASP A 335 48.19 -84.11 -68.21
C ASP A 335 46.88 -83.34 -68.46
N ARG A 336 47.00 -82.03 -68.74
CA ARG A 336 45.86 -81.13 -68.92
C ARG A 336 45.05 -81.42 -70.19
N ASP A 337 45.64 -82.18 -71.11
CA ASP A 337 45.00 -82.61 -72.35
C ASP A 337 44.34 -84.00 -72.21
N GLU A 338 44.48 -84.66 -71.04
CA GLU A 338 43.81 -85.93 -70.76
C GLU A 338 42.29 -85.72 -70.65
N MET A 339 41.55 -86.49 -71.45
CA MET A 339 40.08 -86.45 -71.45
C MET A 339 39.51 -87.48 -70.49
N PHE A 340 38.73 -86.99 -69.55
CA PHE A 340 37.97 -87.77 -68.58
C PHE A 340 36.50 -87.80 -68.98
N VAL A 341 35.80 -88.87 -68.63
CA VAL A 341 34.34 -88.85 -68.67
C VAL A 341 33.84 -87.96 -67.54
N TRP A 342 33.04 -86.95 -67.89
CA TRP A 342 32.42 -85.98 -66.98
C TRP A 342 30.90 -86.17 -66.95
N PRO A 343 30.25 -86.27 -65.77
CA PRO A 343 30.79 -86.25 -64.40
C PRO A 343 31.83 -87.34 -64.16
N TRP A 344 32.75 -87.18 -63.20
CA TRP A 344 33.84 -88.15 -63.01
C TRP A 344 33.31 -89.57 -62.79
N ILE A 345 33.73 -90.49 -63.65
CA ILE A 345 33.28 -91.88 -63.66
C ILE A 345 34.43 -92.85 -63.40
N GLY A 346 34.27 -93.78 -62.46
CA GLY A 346 35.09 -94.97 -62.29
C GLY A 346 34.50 -96.21 -62.97
N ILE A 347 35.34 -97.16 -63.34
CA ILE A 347 34.97 -98.46 -63.89
C ILE A 347 35.48 -99.54 -62.94
N VAL A 348 34.62 -100.50 -62.59
CA VAL A 348 34.98 -101.69 -61.80
C VAL A 348 34.65 -102.93 -62.62
N VAL A 349 35.61 -103.82 -62.81
CA VAL A 349 35.46 -105.09 -63.53
C VAL A 349 35.81 -106.28 -62.63
N ASN A 350 35.52 -107.49 -63.11
CA ASN A 350 35.69 -108.75 -62.39
C ASN A 350 34.76 -108.91 -61.17
N ILE A 351 33.58 -108.32 -61.23
CA ILE A 351 32.57 -108.45 -60.18
C ILE A 351 32.04 -109.89 -60.17
N PRO A 352 32.08 -110.60 -59.03
CA PRO A 352 31.58 -111.98 -58.94
C PRO A 352 30.12 -112.08 -59.41
N THR A 353 29.84 -113.09 -60.24
CA THR A 353 28.48 -113.38 -60.74
C THR A 353 28.19 -114.88 -60.61
N ASP A 354 26.95 -115.20 -60.23
CA ASP A 354 26.43 -116.56 -60.20
C ASP A 354 25.57 -116.80 -61.44
N PHE A 355 25.64 -117.99 -62.04
CA PHE A 355 24.71 -118.39 -63.09
C PHE A 355 23.46 -119.04 -62.47
N LYS A 356 22.31 -118.37 -62.54
CA LYS A 356 21.02 -118.84 -62.02
C LYS A 356 19.93 -118.64 -63.07
N ASP A 357 19.10 -119.64 -63.29
CA ASP A 357 17.94 -119.59 -64.20
C ASP A 357 18.26 -119.09 -65.62
N GLY A 358 19.41 -119.49 -66.16
CA GLY A 358 19.83 -119.13 -67.51
C GLY A 358 20.44 -117.73 -67.66
N ARG A 359 20.65 -116.99 -66.56
CA ARG A 359 21.26 -115.65 -66.55
C ARG A 359 22.32 -115.51 -65.45
N TYR A 360 23.29 -114.61 -65.67
CA TYR A 360 24.22 -114.18 -64.63
C TYR A 360 23.55 -113.18 -63.69
N VAL A 361 23.66 -113.40 -62.39
CA VAL A 361 23.22 -112.48 -61.34
C VAL A 361 24.40 -112.10 -60.45
N GLY A 362 24.45 -110.86 -60.00
CA GLY A 362 25.52 -110.32 -59.16
C GLY A 362 24.98 -109.54 -57.97
N GLU A 363 25.87 -109.12 -57.08
CA GLU A 363 25.49 -108.25 -55.97
C GLU A 363 24.95 -106.91 -56.46
N SER A 364 24.07 -106.27 -55.67
CA SER A 364 23.54 -104.95 -56.04
C SER A 364 24.66 -103.89 -56.07
N GLY A 365 24.56 -102.94 -56.99
CA GLY A 365 25.48 -101.80 -57.05
C GLY A 365 25.55 -101.01 -55.74
N SER A 366 24.45 -100.93 -54.98
CA SER A 366 24.44 -100.24 -53.68
C SER A 366 25.39 -100.86 -52.65
N LYS A 367 25.55 -102.20 -52.66
CA LYS A 367 26.48 -102.89 -51.77
C LYS A 367 27.93 -102.56 -52.12
N LEU A 368 28.26 -102.52 -53.42
CA LEU A 368 29.58 -102.11 -53.89
C LEU A 368 29.85 -100.62 -53.63
N ARG A 369 28.84 -99.75 -53.80
CA ARG A 369 28.92 -98.33 -53.42
C ARG A 369 29.30 -98.19 -51.94
N ASP A 370 28.59 -98.85 -51.04
CA ASP A 370 28.83 -98.73 -49.60
C ASP A 370 30.22 -99.27 -49.20
N GLN A 371 30.72 -100.30 -49.89
CA GLN A 371 32.10 -100.78 -49.72
C GLN A 371 33.13 -99.74 -50.15
N LEU A 372 32.93 -99.10 -51.30
CA LEU A 372 33.81 -98.04 -51.80
C LEU A 372 33.73 -96.78 -50.90
N THR A 373 32.56 -96.45 -50.36
CA THR A 373 32.38 -95.37 -49.38
C THR A 373 33.17 -95.64 -48.10
N ARG A 374 33.14 -96.88 -47.56
CA ARG A 374 33.94 -97.26 -46.38
C ARG A 374 35.45 -97.19 -46.62
N ARG A 375 35.89 -97.28 -47.87
CA ARG A 375 37.29 -97.09 -48.28
C ARG A 375 37.67 -95.62 -48.48
N GLY A 376 36.74 -94.68 -48.25
CA GLY A 376 36.98 -93.24 -48.35
C GLY A 376 36.82 -92.68 -49.77
N PHE A 377 36.37 -93.46 -50.75
CA PHE A 377 36.21 -93.00 -52.13
C PHE A 377 34.91 -92.22 -52.38
N ASN A 378 33.96 -92.26 -51.45
CA ASN A 378 32.71 -91.48 -51.50
C ASN A 378 31.99 -91.41 -52.88
N PRO A 379 31.72 -92.53 -53.55
CA PRO A 379 30.95 -92.50 -54.80
C PRO A 379 29.48 -92.15 -54.53
N ILE A 380 28.89 -91.35 -55.43
CA ILE A 380 27.45 -91.03 -55.41
C ILE A 380 26.64 -92.30 -55.71
N ARG A 381 27.07 -93.05 -56.72
CA ARG A 381 26.30 -94.19 -57.24
C ARG A 381 27.20 -95.24 -57.86
N VAL A 382 26.84 -96.52 -57.75
CA VAL A 382 27.46 -97.60 -58.50
C VAL A 382 26.38 -98.34 -59.29
N ARG A 383 26.57 -98.44 -60.61
CA ARG A 383 25.63 -99.03 -61.58
C ARG A 383 26.24 -100.27 -62.22
N PRO A 384 25.79 -101.47 -61.83
CA PRO A 384 26.13 -102.68 -62.56
C PRO A 384 25.64 -102.61 -63.99
N LEU A 385 26.45 -103.10 -64.92
CA LEU A 385 26.12 -103.17 -66.33
C LEU A 385 25.48 -104.53 -66.66
N TRP A 386 24.45 -104.49 -67.50
CA TRP A 386 23.62 -105.65 -67.82
C TRP A 386 23.57 -105.88 -69.32
N ASN A 387 23.73 -107.14 -69.74
CA ASN A 387 23.56 -107.58 -71.13
C ASN A 387 22.44 -108.64 -71.23
N TYR A 388 22.22 -109.17 -72.43
CA TYR A 388 21.19 -110.20 -72.66
C TYR A 388 21.39 -111.49 -71.83
N GLN A 389 22.62 -111.76 -71.38
CA GLN A 389 22.98 -112.90 -70.52
C GLN A 389 22.84 -112.57 -69.02
N GLY A 390 22.50 -111.34 -68.64
CA GLY A 390 22.39 -110.91 -67.24
C GLY A 390 23.47 -109.90 -66.83
N HIS A 391 23.93 -109.98 -65.58
CA HIS A 391 24.95 -109.10 -65.01
C HIS A 391 26.30 -109.31 -65.72
N SER A 392 26.91 -108.25 -66.24
CA SER A 392 28.10 -108.37 -67.10
C SER A 392 29.43 -108.57 -66.35
N GLY A 393 29.39 -108.58 -65.01
CA GLY A 393 30.59 -108.60 -64.17
C GLY A 393 31.31 -107.24 -64.11
N THR A 394 30.67 -106.17 -64.60
CA THR A 394 31.22 -104.82 -64.65
C THR A 394 30.23 -103.83 -64.05
N ALA A 395 30.72 -102.81 -63.36
CA ALA A 395 29.93 -101.69 -62.88
C ALA A 395 30.62 -100.37 -63.15
N ILE A 396 29.81 -99.33 -63.28
CA ILE A 396 30.24 -97.96 -63.37
C ILE A 396 30.05 -97.26 -62.02
N VAL A 397 31.02 -96.47 -61.59
CA VAL A 397 31.06 -95.73 -60.32
C VAL A 397 30.95 -94.25 -60.63
N GLU A 398 29.92 -93.55 -60.15
CA GLU A 398 29.70 -92.12 -60.37
C GLU A 398 30.18 -91.33 -59.15
N PHE A 399 31.00 -90.30 -59.36
CA PHE A 399 31.47 -89.38 -58.31
C PHE A 399 30.82 -87.99 -58.44
N HIS A 400 31.06 -87.11 -57.46
CA HIS A 400 30.57 -85.73 -57.46
C HIS A 400 31.02 -84.92 -58.68
N LYS A 401 30.23 -83.93 -59.10
CA LYS A 401 30.54 -83.02 -60.23
C LYS A 401 31.44 -81.86 -59.84
N ASP A 402 32.12 -81.91 -58.70
CA ASP A 402 33.00 -80.86 -58.23
C ASP A 402 34.43 -81.40 -58.13
N TRP A 403 35.38 -80.55 -57.73
CA TRP A 403 36.77 -80.95 -57.54
C TRP A 403 36.95 -81.96 -56.39
N SER A 404 35.99 -82.04 -55.45
CA SER A 404 35.99 -83.11 -54.44
C SER A 404 35.70 -84.48 -55.09
N GLY A 405 34.76 -84.52 -56.04
CA GLY A 405 34.48 -85.71 -56.83
C GLY A 405 35.65 -86.15 -57.69
N PHE A 406 36.41 -85.20 -58.23
CA PHE A 406 37.64 -85.49 -58.97
C PHE A 406 38.68 -86.16 -58.07
N THR A 407 38.93 -85.54 -56.91
CA THR A 407 39.88 -86.03 -55.91
C THR A 407 39.53 -87.44 -55.44
N ASN A 408 38.24 -87.69 -55.22
CA ASN A 408 37.70 -89.00 -54.87
C ASN A 408 37.90 -90.04 -55.99
N ALA A 409 37.61 -89.68 -57.24
CA ALA A 409 37.81 -90.54 -58.40
C ALA A 409 39.30 -90.90 -58.59
N MET A 410 40.19 -89.92 -58.50
CA MET A 410 41.63 -90.15 -58.63
C MET A 410 42.19 -91.00 -57.48
N SER A 411 41.70 -90.79 -56.26
CA SER A 411 42.07 -91.62 -55.10
C SER A 411 41.61 -93.07 -55.29
N PHE A 412 40.42 -93.28 -55.86
CA PHE A 412 39.91 -94.59 -56.22
C PHE A 412 40.81 -95.29 -57.24
N GLU A 413 41.18 -94.62 -58.34
CA GLU A 413 42.09 -95.19 -59.34
C GLU A 413 43.46 -95.54 -58.76
N LYS A 414 44.09 -94.59 -58.05
CA LYS A 414 45.41 -94.80 -57.42
C LYS A 414 45.41 -95.96 -56.44
N ALA A 415 44.33 -96.15 -55.68
CA ALA A 415 44.23 -97.24 -54.72
C ALA A 415 44.16 -98.62 -55.37
N TYR A 416 43.47 -98.75 -56.51
CA TYR A 416 43.43 -100.01 -57.25
C TYR A 416 44.73 -100.25 -58.03
N GLU A 417 45.34 -99.20 -58.58
CA GLU A 417 46.65 -99.29 -59.25
C GLU A 417 47.77 -99.69 -58.28
N ALA A 418 47.81 -99.12 -57.07
CA ALA A 418 48.79 -99.45 -56.04
C ALA A 418 48.73 -100.92 -55.59
N ASN A 419 47.56 -101.56 -55.69
CA ASN A 419 47.37 -102.98 -55.40
C ASN A 419 47.53 -103.88 -56.64
N HIS A 420 48.09 -103.35 -57.75
CA HIS A 420 48.22 -104.05 -59.04
C HIS A 420 46.88 -104.53 -59.62
N HIS A 421 45.78 -103.84 -59.28
CA HIS A 421 44.42 -104.09 -59.77
C HIS A 421 43.92 -102.95 -60.66
N GLY A 422 44.83 -102.21 -61.31
CA GLY A 422 44.50 -101.18 -62.28
C GLY A 422 44.16 -101.75 -63.67
N LYS A 423 43.80 -100.86 -64.60
CA LYS A 423 43.45 -101.22 -65.99
C LYS A 423 44.54 -102.01 -66.71
N ARG A 424 45.81 -101.61 -66.54
CA ARG A 424 46.96 -102.28 -67.17
C ARG A 424 47.07 -103.74 -66.73
N ASN A 425 46.87 -103.99 -65.44
CA ASN A 425 46.88 -105.34 -64.88
C ASN A 425 45.67 -106.15 -65.34
N TRP A 426 44.51 -105.51 -65.50
CA TRP A 426 43.34 -106.17 -66.08
C TRP A 426 43.57 -106.60 -67.55
N LEU A 427 44.36 -105.87 -68.32
CA LEU A 427 44.62 -106.20 -69.73
C LEU A 427 45.82 -107.15 -69.94
N ALA A 428 46.61 -107.43 -68.90
CA ALA A 428 47.76 -108.34 -68.98
C ALA A 428 47.34 -109.80 -69.22
N LYS A 429 48.17 -110.56 -69.94
CA LYS A 429 47.97 -111.98 -70.27
C LYS A 429 48.67 -112.86 -69.23
N ASP A 430 48.21 -112.84 -67.98
CA ASP A 430 48.64 -113.76 -66.90
C ASP A 430 47.47 -114.64 -66.43
N ASP A 431 47.78 -115.80 -65.84
CA ASP A 431 46.78 -116.77 -65.40
C ASP A 431 46.15 -116.43 -64.03
N LYS A 432 44.80 -116.53 -64.00
CA LYS A 432 43.82 -116.35 -62.90
C LYS A 432 43.81 -114.98 -62.19
N LYS A 433 42.78 -114.20 -62.52
CA LYS A 433 42.41 -112.94 -61.83
C LYS A 433 41.41 -113.23 -60.70
N SER A 434 41.75 -112.89 -59.45
CA SER A 434 40.95 -113.23 -58.27
C SER A 434 40.15 -112.07 -57.67
N ASP A 435 40.60 -110.83 -57.87
CA ASP A 435 40.04 -109.64 -57.20
C ASP A 435 39.38 -108.64 -58.17
N LEU A 436 38.73 -107.60 -57.63
CA LEU A 436 38.15 -106.50 -58.38
C LEU A 436 39.26 -105.62 -58.98
N TYR A 437 39.09 -105.22 -60.24
CA TYR A 437 39.97 -104.27 -60.91
C TYR A 437 39.22 -102.97 -61.17
N ALA A 438 39.88 -101.84 -60.99
CA ALA A 438 39.24 -100.56 -61.20
C ALA A 438 40.16 -99.43 -61.65
N TRP A 439 39.59 -98.47 -62.35
CA TRP A 439 40.26 -97.28 -62.87
C TRP A 439 39.23 -96.18 -63.15
N VAL A 440 39.68 -94.95 -63.40
CA VAL A 440 38.79 -93.86 -63.80
C VAL A 440 38.66 -93.82 -65.32
N ALA A 441 37.42 -93.67 -65.81
CA ALA A 441 37.08 -93.75 -67.21
C ALA A 441 37.75 -92.63 -68.03
N ARG A 442 38.54 -93.03 -69.02
CA ARG A 442 39.22 -92.13 -69.98
C ARG A 442 38.61 -92.23 -71.38
N ALA A 443 39.17 -91.46 -72.31
CA ALA A 443 38.76 -91.43 -73.71
C ALA A 443 38.69 -92.82 -74.37
N ASP A 444 39.61 -93.73 -74.07
CA ASP A 444 39.63 -95.06 -74.66
C ASP A 444 38.51 -95.96 -74.11
N ASP A 445 38.16 -95.86 -72.83
CA ASP A 445 36.98 -96.52 -72.25
C ASP A 445 35.69 -95.97 -72.87
N TYR A 446 35.59 -94.65 -72.98
CA TYR A 446 34.44 -93.96 -73.56
C TYR A 446 34.20 -94.33 -75.03
N ASN A 447 35.28 -94.44 -75.81
CA ASN A 447 35.24 -94.77 -77.24
C ASN A 447 35.20 -96.28 -77.51
N SER A 448 35.33 -97.12 -76.48
CA SER A 448 35.30 -98.57 -76.65
C SER A 448 33.95 -99.04 -77.19
N ASN A 449 34.00 -99.99 -78.14
CA ASN A 449 32.82 -100.62 -78.71
C ASN A 449 32.39 -101.84 -77.88
N ASN A 450 32.11 -101.60 -76.60
CA ASN A 450 31.62 -102.59 -75.66
C ASN A 450 30.56 -101.98 -74.73
N ILE A 451 30.02 -102.80 -73.82
CA ILE A 451 28.99 -102.37 -72.88
C ILE A 451 29.42 -101.20 -71.99
N VAL A 452 30.71 -101.08 -71.66
CA VAL A 452 31.24 -99.97 -70.85
C VAL A 452 31.17 -98.68 -71.65
N GLY A 453 31.77 -98.63 -72.84
CA GLY A 453 31.74 -97.44 -73.69
C GLY A 453 30.33 -96.98 -74.06
N GLU A 454 29.42 -97.92 -74.36
CA GLU A 454 28.00 -97.59 -74.63
C GLU A 454 27.28 -96.94 -73.43
N ASN A 455 27.62 -97.36 -72.20
CA ASN A 455 27.01 -96.77 -71.00
C ASN A 455 27.66 -95.44 -70.62
N LEU A 456 28.98 -95.29 -70.80
CA LEU A 456 29.68 -94.02 -70.56
C LEU A 456 29.11 -92.89 -71.44
N ARG A 457 28.89 -93.16 -72.74
CA ARG A 457 28.27 -92.21 -73.69
C ARG A 457 26.84 -91.78 -73.34
N LYS A 458 26.15 -92.52 -72.46
CA LYS A 458 24.77 -92.19 -72.03
C LYS A 458 24.73 -91.30 -70.78
N ILE A 459 25.80 -91.30 -69.98
CA ILE A 459 25.78 -90.71 -68.63
C ILE A 459 26.80 -89.57 -68.46
N GLY A 460 27.75 -89.42 -69.38
CA GLY A 460 28.73 -88.36 -69.35
C GLY A 460 29.29 -88.04 -70.73
N ASP A 461 30.04 -86.95 -70.79
CA ASP A 461 30.75 -86.45 -71.97
C ASP A 461 32.26 -86.48 -71.71
N LEU A 462 33.08 -86.59 -72.76
CA LEU A 462 34.53 -86.39 -72.60
C LEU A 462 34.85 -84.91 -72.42
N ARG A 463 35.55 -84.58 -71.33
CA ARG A 463 36.04 -83.23 -71.04
C ARG A 463 37.47 -83.26 -70.53
N THR A 464 38.21 -82.18 -70.80
CA THR A 464 39.51 -81.95 -70.16
C THR A 464 39.31 -81.23 -68.82
N ILE A 465 40.31 -81.33 -67.94
CA ILE A 465 40.36 -80.55 -66.69
C ILE A 465 40.31 -79.05 -67.01
N SER A 466 41.02 -78.62 -68.07
CA SER A 466 41.06 -77.23 -68.52
C SER A 466 39.68 -76.68 -68.90
N ASP A 467 38.86 -77.45 -69.63
CA ASP A 467 37.51 -77.04 -70.02
C ASP A 467 36.61 -76.77 -68.80
N ILE A 468 36.73 -77.61 -67.77
CA ILE A 468 35.93 -77.51 -66.55
C ILE A 468 36.36 -76.30 -65.72
N MET A 469 37.69 -76.09 -65.58
CA MET A 469 38.24 -74.92 -64.88
C MET A 469 37.84 -73.60 -65.55
N GLU A 470 38.00 -73.50 -66.88
CA GLU A 470 37.64 -72.27 -67.60
C GLU A 470 36.14 -71.93 -67.49
N GLU A 471 35.27 -72.95 -67.50
CA GLU A 471 33.83 -72.74 -67.35
C GLU A 471 33.48 -72.19 -65.94
N GLU A 472 34.13 -72.70 -64.90
CA GLU A 472 33.95 -72.25 -63.52
C GLU A 472 34.53 -70.83 -63.31
N ASP A 473 35.70 -70.54 -63.86
CA ASP A 473 36.31 -69.20 -63.84
C ASP A 473 35.44 -68.18 -64.57
N ARG A 474 34.86 -68.52 -65.73
CA ARG A 474 33.93 -67.64 -66.46
C ARG A 474 32.70 -67.31 -65.62
N LYS A 475 32.11 -68.30 -64.94
CA LYS A 475 30.93 -68.09 -64.07
C LYS A 475 31.28 -67.18 -62.88
N THR A 476 32.42 -67.43 -62.24
CA THR A 476 32.90 -66.65 -61.11
C THR A 476 33.20 -65.21 -61.51
N ASN A 477 33.94 -65.00 -62.60
CA ASN A 477 34.25 -63.67 -63.12
C ASN A 477 33.00 -62.87 -63.50
N LYS A 478 31.99 -63.52 -64.09
CA LYS A 478 30.70 -62.86 -64.39
C LYS A 478 29.98 -62.40 -63.12
N LEU A 479 29.99 -63.21 -62.06
CA LEU A 479 29.40 -62.84 -60.77
C LEU A 479 30.15 -61.67 -60.14
N VAL A 480 31.48 -61.71 -60.12
CA VAL A 480 32.33 -60.62 -59.60
C VAL A 480 32.08 -59.32 -60.36
N GLY A 481 31.99 -59.36 -61.69
CA GLY A 481 31.66 -58.18 -62.51
C GLY A 481 30.30 -57.59 -62.16
N ASN A 482 29.26 -58.43 -62.04
CA ASN A 482 27.92 -57.96 -61.64
C ASN A 482 27.91 -57.32 -60.25
N LEU A 483 28.58 -57.93 -59.27
CA LEU A 483 28.68 -57.39 -57.92
C LEU A 483 29.45 -56.07 -57.88
N THR A 484 30.52 -55.96 -58.68
CA THR A 484 31.31 -54.72 -58.79
C THR A 484 30.45 -53.56 -59.31
N ASN A 485 29.65 -53.80 -60.35
CA ASN A 485 28.71 -52.80 -60.89
C ASN A 485 27.68 -52.35 -59.83
N VAL A 486 27.16 -53.28 -59.02
CA VAL A 486 26.22 -52.96 -57.92
C VAL A 486 26.91 -52.13 -56.84
N ILE A 487 28.13 -52.47 -56.46
CA ILE A 487 28.92 -51.72 -55.49
C ILE A 487 29.17 -50.29 -55.98
N GLU A 488 29.54 -50.14 -57.26
CA GLU A 488 29.79 -48.83 -57.86
C GLU A 488 28.52 -47.97 -57.91
N ALA A 489 27.38 -48.55 -58.31
CA ALA A 489 26.09 -47.86 -58.29
C ALA A 489 25.70 -47.42 -56.86
N LYS A 490 25.90 -48.28 -55.86
CA LYS A 490 25.65 -47.94 -54.44
C LYS A 490 26.58 -46.84 -53.95
N LYS A 491 27.84 -46.85 -54.36
CA LYS A 491 28.81 -45.80 -54.05
C LYS A 491 28.39 -44.44 -54.62
N MET A 492 27.91 -44.42 -55.87
CA MET A 492 27.40 -43.19 -56.49
C MET A 492 26.17 -42.65 -55.77
N HIS A 493 25.22 -43.52 -55.40
CA HIS A 493 24.05 -43.11 -54.62
C HIS A 493 24.44 -42.55 -53.24
N LEU A 494 25.45 -43.12 -52.59
CA LEU A 494 25.95 -42.61 -51.31
C LEU A 494 26.52 -41.19 -51.44
N LEU A 495 27.33 -40.93 -52.48
CA LEU A 495 27.85 -39.59 -52.77
C LEU A 495 26.75 -38.56 -53.06
N GLU A 496 25.70 -38.96 -53.78
CA GLU A 496 24.53 -38.11 -54.04
C GLU A 496 23.80 -37.75 -52.74
N MET A 497 23.57 -38.73 -51.86
CA MET A 497 22.96 -38.48 -50.54
C MET A 497 23.83 -37.56 -49.68
N GLU A 498 25.14 -37.74 -49.67
CA GLU A 498 26.06 -36.85 -48.95
C GLU A 498 25.99 -35.41 -49.48
N SER A 499 25.85 -35.22 -50.79
CA SER A 499 25.65 -33.89 -51.38
C SER A 499 24.35 -33.25 -50.90
N LYS A 500 23.23 -33.98 -50.98
CA LYS A 500 21.92 -33.50 -50.51
C LYS A 500 21.93 -33.19 -49.01
N PHE A 501 22.63 -33.99 -48.22
CA PHE A 501 22.80 -33.72 -46.78
C PHE A 501 23.56 -32.41 -46.55
N ARG A 502 24.67 -32.18 -47.26
CA ARG A 502 25.42 -30.92 -47.15
C ARG A 502 24.59 -29.70 -47.58
N GLU A 503 23.81 -29.82 -48.65
CA GLU A 503 22.91 -28.76 -49.11
C GLU A 503 21.84 -28.43 -48.07
N THR A 504 21.15 -29.45 -47.56
CA THR A 504 20.11 -29.29 -46.52
C THR A 504 20.68 -28.74 -45.21
N GLU A 505 21.87 -29.17 -44.80
CA GLU A 505 22.58 -28.62 -43.65
C GLU A 505 22.87 -27.12 -43.84
N SER A 506 23.34 -26.71 -45.02
CA SER A 506 23.61 -25.30 -45.32
C SER A 506 22.33 -24.45 -45.30
N SER A 507 21.24 -24.95 -45.89
CA SER A 507 19.95 -24.26 -45.87
C SER A 507 19.42 -24.12 -44.44
N LEU A 508 19.55 -25.17 -43.62
CA LEU A 508 19.13 -25.13 -42.22
C LEU A 508 19.93 -24.12 -41.41
N ARG A 509 21.26 -24.06 -41.60
CA ARG A 509 22.11 -23.04 -40.96
C ARG A 509 21.69 -21.62 -41.33
N GLN A 510 21.32 -21.38 -42.59
CA GLN A 510 20.83 -20.08 -43.04
C GLN A 510 19.50 -19.72 -42.37
N LEU A 511 18.55 -20.65 -42.31
CA LEU A 511 17.26 -20.42 -41.63
C LEU A 511 17.42 -20.14 -40.14
N ILE A 512 18.37 -20.81 -39.46
CA ILE A 512 18.69 -20.52 -38.06
C ILE A 512 19.20 -19.09 -37.91
N LEU A 513 20.11 -18.65 -38.78
CA LEU A 513 20.63 -17.28 -38.75
C LEU A 513 19.53 -16.24 -39.01
N GLU A 514 18.64 -16.49 -39.97
CA GLU A 514 17.50 -15.60 -40.26
C GLU A 514 16.53 -15.54 -39.08
N LYS A 515 16.24 -16.67 -38.44
CA LYS A 515 15.43 -16.73 -37.23
C LYS A 515 16.07 -15.92 -36.09
N ASP A 516 17.37 -16.07 -35.87
CA ASP A 516 18.09 -15.36 -34.81
C ASP A 516 18.07 -13.85 -35.06
N ASN A 517 18.26 -13.41 -36.30
CA ASN A 517 18.14 -12.01 -36.71
C ASN A 517 16.73 -11.46 -36.45
N LEU A 518 15.68 -12.21 -36.79
CA LEU A 518 14.29 -11.82 -36.52
C LEU A 518 14.00 -11.72 -35.03
N HIS A 519 14.46 -12.70 -34.24
CA HIS A 519 14.34 -12.65 -32.79
C HIS A 519 15.07 -11.45 -32.19
N GLN A 520 16.26 -11.12 -32.69
CA GLN A 520 17.00 -9.96 -32.23
C GLN A 520 16.24 -8.65 -32.53
N ALA A 521 15.76 -8.47 -33.76
CA ALA A 521 14.98 -7.29 -34.14
C ALA A 521 13.69 -7.15 -33.31
N TYR A 522 12.99 -8.26 -33.08
CA TYR A 522 11.80 -8.29 -32.22
C TYR A 522 12.13 -7.87 -30.78
N ASN A 523 13.21 -8.40 -30.20
CA ASN A 523 13.65 -8.05 -28.85
C ASN A 523 14.07 -6.58 -28.74
N GLU A 524 14.69 -6.02 -29.77
CA GLU A 524 15.04 -4.59 -29.83
C GLU A 524 13.78 -3.71 -29.87
N GLU A 525 12.76 -4.08 -30.66
CA GLU A 525 11.48 -3.36 -30.68
C GLU A 525 10.74 -3.46 -29.34
N ILE A 526 10.74 -4.62 -28.67
CA ILE A 526 10.19 -4.73 -27.30
C ILE A 526 10.90 -3.75 -26.36
N LYS A 527 12.24 -3.74 -26.35
CA LYS A 527 13.01 -2.83 -25.48
C LYS A 527 12.68 -1.37 -25.76
N LYS A 528 12.48 -1.00 -27.03
CA LYS A 528 12.10 0.34 -27.44
C LYS A 528 10.68 0.70 -26.97
N ILE A 529 9.71 -0.20 -27.11
CA ILE A 529 8.35 -0.04 -26.60
C ILE A 529 8.37 0.14 -25.09
N GLU A 530 9.11 -0.69 -24.36
CA GLU A 530 9.24 -0.59 -22.90
C GLU A 530 9.91 0.73 -22.48
N SER A 531 10.98 1.15 -23.17
CA SER A 531 11.65 2.43 -22.90
C SER A 531 10.68 3.60 -23.09
N ASN A 532 9.96 3.63 -24.22
CA ASN A 532 8.97 4.66 -24.50
C ASN A 532 7.84 4.68 -23.46
N ALA A 533 7.38 3.51 -23.02
CA ALA A 533 6.37 3.40 -21.96
C ALA A 533 6.91 3.94 -20.62
N ARG A 534 8.14 3.57 -20.23
CA ARG A 534 8.80 4.10 -19.02
C ARG A 534 8.94 5.61 -19.06
N ASP A 535 9.36 6.17 -20.21
CA ASP A 535 9.50 7.62 -20.39
C ASP A 535 8.15 8.33 -20.33
N HIS A 536 7.10 7.74 -20.92
CA HIS A 536 5.75 8.27 -20.83
C HIS A 536 5.24 8.29 -19.38
N PHE A 537 5.41 7.19 -18.64
CA PHE A 537 5.04 7.15 -17.22
C PHE A 537 5.85 8.14 -16.39
N LYS A 538 7.15 8.26 -16.62
CA LYS A 538 8.00 9.23 -15.94
C LYS A 538 7.51 10.67 -16.18
N LYS A 539 7.10 10.99 -17.41
CA LYS A 539 6.49 12.29 -17.72
C LYS A 539 5.19 12.51 -16.95
N ILE A 540 4.29 11.53 -16.93
CA ILE A 540 3.02 11.60 -16.15
C ILE A 540 3.31 11.83 -14.67
N PHE A 541 4.27 11.11 -14.08
CA PHE A 541 4.65 11.28 -12.68
C PHE A 541 5.17 12.69 -12.40
N ASN A 542 6.07 13.20 -13.24
CA ASN A 542 6.61 14.56 -13.09
C ASN A 542 5.50 15.63 -13.20
N ASP A 543 4.59 15.47 -14.16
CA ASP A 543 3.45 16.38 -14.34
C ASP A 543 2.50 16.31 -13.14
N HIS A 544 2.26 15.11 -12.60
CA HIS A 544 1.44 14.91 -11.41
C HIS A 544 2.09 15.53 -10.15
N GLU A 545 3.39 15.39 -9.95
CA GLU A 545 4.12 16.06 -8.85
C GLU A 545 4.05 17.57 -8.97
N LYS A 546 4.23 18.11 -10.18
CA LYS A 546 4.11 19.55 -10.42
C LYS A 546 2.70 20.06 -10.13
N LEU A 547 1.66 19.35 -10.56
CA LEU A 547 0.28 19.70 -10.29
C LEU A 547 -0.04 19.61 -8.79
N LYS A 548 0.45 18.56 -8.11
CA LYS A 548 0.32 18.41 -6.66
C LYS A 548 0.95 19.61 -5.94
N PHE A 549 2.16 20.02 -6.31
CA PHE A 549 2.81 21.19 -5.72
C PHE A 549 2.01 22.49 -5.94
N GLN A 550 1.42 22.66 -7.12
CA GLN A 550 0.54 23.79 -7.41
C GLN A 550 -0.72 23.80 -6.53
N LEU A 551 -1.39 22.66 -6.40
CA LEU A 551 -2.57 22.50 -5.54
C LEU A 551 -2.23 22.73 -4.07
N GLU A 552 -1.10 22.21 -3.59
CA GLU A 552 -0.61 22.42 -2.23
C GLU A 552 -0.36 23.91 -1.95
N THR A 553 0.18 24.63 -2.94
CA THR A 553 0.43 26.07 -2.87
C THR A 553 -0.88 26.85 -2.83
N GLN A 554 -1.83 26.52 -3.71
CA GLN A 554 -3.17 27.14 -3.74
C GLN A 554 -3.93 26.89 -2.44
N ARG A 555 -3.85 25.67 -1.89
CA ARG A 555 -4.47 25.32 -0.61
C ARG A 555 -3.93 26.21 0.52
N LYS A 556 -2.61 26.38 0.61
CA LYS A 556 -1.98 27.25 1.61
C LYS A 556 -2.37 28.72 1.45
N ASP A 557 -2.43 29.23 0.21
CA ASP A 557 -2.89 30.60 -0.05
C ASP A 557 -4.35 30.80 0.38
N LEU A 558 -5.23 29.84 0.07
CA LEU A 558 -6.62 29.87 0.53
C LEU A 558 -6.75 29.79 2.06
N GLU A 559 -5.91 28.98 2.72
CA GLU A 559 -5.89 28.88 4.17
C GLU A 559 -5.48 30.22 4.82
N VAL A 560 -4.44 30.87 4.30
CA VAL A 560 -4.01 32.21 4.76
C VAL A 560 -5.11 33.24 4.51
N ARG A 561 -5.75 33.23 3.34
CA ARG A 561 -6.90 34.11 3.05
C ARG A 561 -8.07 33.85 3.99
N GLY A 562 -8.34 32.60 4.34
CA GLY A 562 -9.37 32.22 5.30
C GLY A 562 -9.09 32.78 6.70
N GLN A 563 -7.84 32.70 7.17
CA GLN A 563 -7.42 33.30 8.44
C GLN A 563 -7.53 34.83 8.44
N GLU A 564 -7.14 35.47 7.34
CA GLU A 564 -7.25 36.93 7.18
C GLU A 564 -8.72 37.39 7.16
N LEU A 565 -9.60 36.65 6.47
CA LEU A 565 -11.03 36.91 6.50
C LEU A 565 -11.62 36.75 7.90
N MET A 566 -11.24 35.71 8.64
CA MET A 566 -11.67 35.53 10.02
C MET A 566 -11.25 36.71 10.92
N LYS A 567 -9.99 37.17 10.78
CA LYS A 567 -9.54 38.38 11.51
C LYS A 567 -10.37 39.61 11.14
N ARG A 568 -10.66 39.81 9.86
CA ARG A 568 -11.51 40.93 9.40
C ARG A 568 -12.94 40.82 9.92
N GLU A 569 -13.52 39.62 9.93
CA GLU A 569 -14.85 39.36 10.48
C GLU A 569 -14.90 39.75 11.96
N THR A 570 -13.93 39.26 12.76
CA THR A 570 -13.85 39.59 14.19
C THR A 570 -13.64 41.08 14.44
N HIS A 571 -12.80 41.74 13.62
CA HIS A 571 -12.59 43.19 13.71
C HIS A 571 -13.88 43.96 13.37
N ASN A 572 -14.55 43.59 12.28
CA ASN A 572 -15.83 44.19 11.89
C ASN A 572 -16.90 43.99 12.95
N GLU A 573 -16.94 42.84 13.61
CA GLU A 573 -17.89 42.57 14.68
C GLU A 573 -17.60 43.41 15.93
N ILE A 574 -16.32 43.61 16.28
CA ILE A 574 -15.90 44.54 17.34
C ILE A 574 -16.29 45.98 16.98
N GLU A 575 -15.99 46.44 15.77
CA GLU A 575 -16.32 47.79 15.33
C GLU A 575 -17.84 48.01 15.26
N ARG A 576 -18.63 47.02 14.83
CA ARG A 576 -20.10 47.08 14.89
C ARG A 576 -20.61 47.21 16.33
N LYS A 577 -20.02 46.46 17.28
CA LYS A 577 -20.37 46.58 18.71
C LYS A 577 -20.02 47.97 19.26
N LYS A 578 -18.81 48.46 19.00
CA LYS A 578 -18.41 49.83 19.38
C LYS A 578 -19.34 50.88 18.78
N LEU A 579 -19.67 50.75 17.49
CA LEU A 579 -20.58 51.69 16.84
C LEU A 579 -21.99 51.66 17.45
N ALA A 580 -22.48 50.47 17.83
CA ALA A 580 -23.75 50.34 18.53
C ALA A 580 -23.71 51.00 19.93
N GLU A 581 -22.65 50.76 20.69
CA GLU A 581 -22.42 51.40 22.00
C GLU A 581 -22.30 52.93 21.86
N ASP A 582 -21.58 53.43 20.86
CA ASP A 582 -21.45 54.86 20.57
C ASP A 582 -22.79 55.49 20.18
N LEU A 583 -23.60 54.80 19.36
CA LEU A 583 -24.95 55.24 19.00
C LEU A 583 -25.86 55.31 20.24
N GLU A 584 -25.78 54.33 21.14
CA GLU A 584 -26.54 54.33 22.39
C GLU A 584 -26.09 55.46 23.31
N GLN A 585 -24.78 55.63 23.50
CA GLN A 585 -24.23 56.75 24.27
C GLN A 585 -24.62 58.10 23.65
N ASN A 586 -24.61 58.22 22.33
CA ASN A 586 -24.99 59.44 21.64
C ASN A 586 -26.50 59.69 21.76
N ALA A 587 -27.34 58.65 21.72
CA ALA A 587 -28.76 58.75 22.01
C ALA A 587 -28.99 59.25 23.46
N VAL A 588 -28.29 58.70 24.45
CA VAL A 588 -28.36 59.15 25.85
C VAL A 588 -27.88 60.59 25.99
N LYS A 589 -26.76 60.95 25.37
CA LYS A 589 -26.24 62.33 25.34
C LYS A 589 -27.25 63.28 24.69
N ASN A 590 -27.84 62.91 23.55
CA ASN A 590 -28.87 63.70 22.88
C ASN A 590 -30.14 63.84 23.73
N CYS A 591 -30.60 62.78 24.40
CA CYS A 591 -31.71 62.88 25.36
C CYS A 591 -31.36 63.81 26.54
N SER A 592 -30.13 63.73 27.06
CA SER A 592 -29.66 64.63 28.11
C SER A 592 -29.53 66.07 27.62
N LEU A 593 -29.06 66.30 26.40
CA LEU A 593 -28.96 67.62 25.78
C LEU A 593 -30.35 68.19 25.48
N GLN A 594 -31.28 67.37 25.03
CA GLN A 594 -32.67 67.76 24.82
C GLN A 594 -33.34 68.10 26.15
N ALA A 595 -33.10 67.32 27.20
CA ALA A 595 -33.57 67.62 28.55
C ALA A 595 -32.93 68.91 29.11
N ALA A 596 -31.63 69.12 28.88
CA ALA A 596 -30.94 70.34 29.28
C ALA A 596 -31.41 71.56 28.48
N ALA A 597 -31.65 71.42 27.18
CA ALA A 597 -32.22 72.47 26.33
C ALA A 597 -33.66 72.80 26.73
N GLU A 598 -34.45 71.80 27.12
CA GLU A 598 -35.80 71.97 27.63
C GLU A 598 -35.80 72.66 29.01
N GLU A 599 -34.89 72.28 29.92
CA GLU A 599 -34.71 72.98 31.19
C GLU A 599 -34.16 74.39 31.00
N GLN A 600 -33.24 74.61 30.07
CA GLN A 600 -32.77 75.94 29.70
C GLN A 600 -33.91 76.77 29.12
N ARG A 601 -34.76 76.20 28.25
CA ARG A 601 -35.96 76.88 27.73
C ARG A 601 -36.91 77.25 28.86
N LYS A 602 -37.18 76.36 29.81
CA LYS A 602 -38.00 76.66 31.00
C LYS A 602 -37.36 77.73 31.89
N ALA A 603 -36.03 77.70 32.04
CA ALA A 603 -35.28 78.70 32.79
C ALA A 603 -35.31 80.06 32.07
N ASP A 604 -35.12 80.09 30.76
CA ASP A 604 -35.20 81.28 29.92
C ASP A 604 -36.63 81.85 29.91
N GLU A 605 -37.66 81.01 29.82
CA GLU A 605 -39.06 81.43 30.01
C GLU A 605 -39.30 82.00 31.41
N LYS A 606 -38.67 81.43 32.45
CA LYS A 606 -38.74 81.95 33.81
C LYS A 606 -37.97 83.26 33.94
N VAL A 607 -36.82 83.40 33.30
CA VAL A 607 -36.01 84.64 33.26
C VAL A 607 -36.75 85.72 32.47
N MET A 608 -37.40 85.38 31.36
CA MET A 608 -38.24 86.30 30.59
C MET A 608 -39.45 86.75 31.40
N ARG A 609 -40.12 85.84 32.11
CA ARG A 609 -41.17 86.21 33.07
C ARG A 609 -40.64 87.09 34.19
N LEU A 610 -39.50 86.76 34.78
CA LEU A 610 -38.83 87.58 35.80
C LEU A 610 -38.35 88.92 35.25
N ALA A 611 -37.95 89.01 33.98
CA ALA A 611 -37.53 90.23 33.32
C ALA A 611 -38.74 91.10 32.94
N GLU A 612 -39.86 90.51 32.56
CA GLU A 612 -41.15 91.19 32.40
C GLU A 612 -41.70 91.66 33.75
N GLU A 613 -41.60 90.84 34.80
CA GLU A 613 -41.93 91.21 36.18
C GLU A 613 -41.01 92.31 36.66
N GLN A 614 -39.69 92.20 36.48
CA GLN A 614 -38.74 93.28 36.78
C GLN A 614 -39.00 94.51 35.93
N LYS A 615 -39.41 94.39 34.67
CA LYS A 615 -39.77 95.56 33.85
C LYS A 615 -41.04 96.21 34.39
N LYS A 616 -42.06 95.43 34.76
CA LYS A 616 -43.28 95.92 35.40
C LYS A 616 -43.00 96.51 36.78
N GLU A 617 -42.12 95.89 37.57
CA GLU A 617 -41.68 96.38 38.87
C GLU A 617 -40.80 97.60 38.71
N LYS A 618 -39.90 97.67 37.74
CA LYS A 618 -39.08 98.84 37.40
C LYS A 618 -39.96 99.96 36.87
N GLU A 619 -41.01 99.69 36.11
CA GLU A 619 -42.00 100.69 35.71
C GLU A 619 -42.84 101.14 36.91
N LYS A 620 -43.25 100.22 37.81
CA LYS A 620 -43.90 100.57 39.08
C LYS A 620 -42.99 101.37 39.99
N LEU A 621 -41.71 101.02 40.06
CA LEU A 621 -40.67 101.69 40.85
C LEU A 621 -40.31 103.03 40.22
N HIS A 622 -40.22 103.17 38.90
CA HIS A 622 -40.07 104.49 38.26
C HIS A 622 -41.30 105.35 38.47
N LYS A 623 -42.51 104.79 38.35
CA LYS A 623 -43.74 105.50 38.73
C LYS A 623 -43.72 105.89 40.21
N ARG A 624 -43.18 105.04 41.07
CA ARG A 624 -43.03 105.29 42.51
C ARG A 624 -41.91 106.29 42.81
N ILE A 625 -40.81 106.29 42.07
CA ILE A 625 -39.69 107.24 42.16
C ILE A 625 -40.19 108.59 41.69
N ILE A 626 -40.88 108.69 40.55
CA ILE A 626 -41.52 109.93 40.10
C ILE A 626 -42.56 110.41 41.13
N LEU A 627 -43.30 109.50 41.77
CA LEU A 627 -44.24 109.84 42.83
C LEU A 627 -43.50 110.30 44.11
N LEU A 628 -42.41 109.65 44.48
CA LEU A 628 -41.60 109.95 45.66
C LEU A 628 -40.77 111.21 45.46
N GLU A 629 -40.28 111.48 44.25
CA GLU A 629 -39.67 112.75 43.82
C GLU A 629 -40.73 113.84 43.92
N LYS A 630 -41.94 113.63 43.39
CA LYS A 630 -43.05 114.57 43.61
C LYS A 630 -43.40 114.75 45.09
N GLN A 631 -43.33 113.70 45.91
CA GLN A 631 -43.59 113.78 47.35
C GLN A 631 -42.43 114.43 48.11
N LEU A 632 -41.19 114.26 47.65
CA LEU A 632 -39.99 114.90 48.20
C LEU A 632 -39.98 116.38 47.83
N ASP A 633 -40.30 116.72 46.57
CA ASP A 633 -40.50 118.09 46.09
C ASP A 633 -41.66 118.74 46.85
N ALA A 634 -42.75 118.01 47.11
CA ALA A 634 -43.85 118.48 47.95
C ALA A 634 -43.43 118.66 49.41
N LYS A 635 -42.62 117.75 49.98
CA LYS A 635 -42.06 117.88 51.33
C LYS A 635 -41.13 119.09 51.43
N GLN A 636 -40.25 119.28 50.46
CA GLN A 636 -39.36 120.44 50.38
C GLN A 636 -40.16 121.73 50.18
N ALA A 637 -41.23 121.70 49.38
CA ALA A 637 -42.14 122.83 49.23
C ALA A 637 -42.87 123.16 50.54
N VAL A 638 -43.40 122.16 51.26
CA VAL A 638 -44.01 122.33 52.59
C VAL A 638 -42.99 122.86 53.60
N GLN A 639 -41.75 122.39 53.57
CA GLN A 639 -40.68 122.86 54.45
C GLN A 639 -40.28 124.31 54.13
N LEU A 640 -40.20 124.68 52.85
CA LEU A 640 -40.01 126.07 52.41
C LEU A 640 -41.21 126.95 52.78
N GLU A 641 -42.43 126.42 52.71
CA GLU A 641 -43.67 127.13 53.05
C GLU A 641 -43.78 127.35 54.56
N ILE A 642 -43.38 126.38 55.40
CA ILE A 642 -43.22 126.55 56.85
C ILE A 642 -42.21 127.66 57.14
N GLU A 643 -41.05 127.69 56.48
CA GLU A 643 -40.04 128.74 56.67
C GLU A 643 -40.51 130.11 56.15
N GLN A 644 -41.24 130.17 55.04
CA GLN A 644 -41.87 131.40 54.55
C GLN A 644 -42.97 131.91 55.49
N LEU A 645 -43.80 131.01 56.04
CA LEU A 645 -44.84 131.34 57.01
C LEU A 645 -44.23 131.79 58.35
N ARG A 646 -43.13 131.15 58.81
CA ARG A 646 -42.33 131.62 59.95
C ARG A 646 -41.74 133.00 59.70
N GLY A 647 -41.17 133.24 58.51
CA GLY A 647 -40.65 134.53 58.10
C GLY A 647 -41.72 135.63 58.08
N LYS A 648 -42.88 135.36 57.47
CA LYS A 648 -44.04 136.29 57.47
C LYS A 648 -44.56 136.56 58.88
N LEU A 649 -44.67 135.53 59.72
CA LEU A 649 -45.08 135.67 61.12
C LEU A 649 -44.09 136.54 61.91
N ASN A 650 -42.79 136.40 61.66
CA ASN A 650 -41.74 137.19 62.32
C ASN A 650 -41.76 138.66 61.88
N VAL A 651 -42.00 138.92 60.60
CA VAL A 651 -42.20 140.28 60.04
C VAL A 651 -43.45 140.93 60.64
N MET A 652 -44.56 140.18 60.76
CA MET A 652 -45.79 140.69 61.36
C MET A 652 -45.66 140.94 62.87
N LYS A 653 -44.81 140.19 63.61
CA LYS A 653 -44.49 140.49 65.02
C LYS A 653 -43.74 141.81 65.21
N HIS A 654 -43.06 142.32 64.18
CA HIS A 654 -42.30 143.58 64.23
C HIS A 654 -43.10 144.78 63.73
N MET A 655 -44.30 144.57 63.16
CA MET A 655 -45.20 145.61 62.66
C MET A 655 -46.30 145.89 63.69
N GLY A 656 -45.91 146.20 64.92
CA GLY A 656 -46.82 146.60 65.98
C GLY A 656 -46.65 148.08 66.32
N ASP A 657 -47.63 148.89 65.94
CA ASP A 657 -48.18 149.91 66.84
C ASP A 657 -49.66 149.52 67.07
N GLU A 658 -50.02 149.52 68.34
CA GLU A 658 -51.21 148.86 68.91
C GLU A 658 -52.53 149.38 68.32
N GLY A 659 -53.35 148.46 67.80
CA GLY A 659 -54.78 148.73 67.61
C GLY A 659 -55.49 148.11 66.41
N ASP A 660 -54.79 147.52 65.44
CA ASP A 660 -55.44 147.00 64.22
C ASP A 660 -55.94 145.56 64.36
N LEU A 661 -57.25 145.42 64.57
CA LEU A 661 -57.99 144.15 64.62
C LEU A 661 -57.79 143.29 63.36
N GLU A 662 -57.42 143.91 62.24
CA GLU A 662 -57.13 143.24 60.97
C GLU A 662 -55.79 142.48 60.97
N VAL A 663 -54.79 142.98 61.72
CA VAL A 663 -53.47 142.34 61.86
C VAL A 663 -53.56 141.11 62.76
N LEU A 664 -54.31 141.19 63.85
CA LEU A 664 -54.56 140.07 64.77
C LEU A 664 -55.23 138.87 64.07
N ASN A 665 -56.25 139.13 63.24
CA ASN A 665 -56.93 138.07 62.48
C ASN A 665 -55.99 137.39 61.45
N LYS A 666 -55.11 138.16 60.80
CA LYS A 666 -54.12 137.62 59.86
C LYS A 666 -53.03 136.80 60.57
N VAL A 667 -52.61 137.20 61.77
CA VAL A 667 -51.65 136.44 62.59
C VAL A 667 -52.25 135.11 63.08
N ASP A 668 -53.51 135.09 63.52
CA ASP A 668 -54.18 133.85 63.95
C ASP A 668 -54.35 132.83 62.81
N LEU A 669 -54.73 133.31 61.62
CA LEU A 669 -54.79 132.47 60.42
C LEU A 669 -53.41 131.88 60.05
N LEU A 670 -52.34 132.66 60.17
CA LEU A 670 -50.97 132.16 59.93
C LEU A 670 -50.53 131.13 60.97
N LEU A 671 -50.87 131.31 62.25
CA LEU A 671 -50.58 130.34 63.31
C LEU A 671 -51.33 129.02 63.11
N LYS A 672 -52.56 129.07 62.60
CA LYS A 672 -53.36 127.88 62.32
C LYS A 672 -52.79 127.08 61.14
N ALA A 673 -52.42 127.76 60.06
CA ALA A 673 -51.77 127.14 58.91
C ALA A 673 -50.40 126.53 59.25
N LEU A 674 -49.62 127.17 60.15
CA LEU A 674 -48.34 126.63 60.60
C LEU A 674 -48.49 125.31 61.35
N ARG A 675 -49.48 125.23 62.26
CA ARG A 675 -49.75 124.01 63.05
C ARG A 675 -50.16 122.82 62.19
N GLU A 676 -50.98 123.03 61.16
CA GLU A 676 -51.38 121.95 60.25
C GLU A 676 -50.17 121.39 59.47
N LYS A 677 -49.26 122.27 59.03
CA LYS A 677 -48.05 121.86 58.29
C LYS A 677 -46.97 121.24 59.17
N GLU A 678 -46.85 121.66 60.44
CA GLU A 678 -45.97 121.00 61.41
C GLU A 678 -46.47 119.57 61.75
N GLY A 679 -47.79 119.35 61.81
CA GLY A 679 -48.36 118.01 62.02
C GLY A 679 -48.09 117.02 60.87
N GLU A 680 -48.15 117.46 59.61
CA GLU A 680 -47.83 116.63 58.44
C GLU A 680 -46.36 116.13 58.44
N LEU A 681 -45.45 116.86 59.08
CA LEU A 681 -44.03 116.50 59.18
C LEU A 681 -43.78 115.42 60.26
N GLU A 682 -44.48 115.50 61.38
CA GLU A 682 -44.39 114.52 62.48
C GLU A 682 -44.88 113.11 62.05
N ASP A 683 -45.95 113.04 61.26
CA ASP A 683 -46.46 111.76 60.72
C ASP A 683 -45.42 111.05 59.83
N LEU A 684 -44.59 111.83 59.12
CA LEU A 684 -43.54 111.29 58.26
C LEU A 684 -42.35 110.73 59.05
N ASP A 685 -42.01 111.33 60.19
CA ASP A 685 -40.91 110.85 61.04
C ASP A 685 -41.30 109.56 61.81
N ALA A 686 -42.58 109.40 62.17
CA ALA A 686 -43.09 108.16 62.77
C ALA A 686 -42.96 106.94 61.83
N LEU A 687 -43.12 107.14 60.52
CA LEU A 687 -42.94 106.08 59.52
C LEU A 687 -41.48 105.61 59.44
N ASN A 688 -40.52 106.53 59.59
CA ASN A 688 -39.10 106.21 59.51
C ASN A 688 -38.63 105.34 60.70
N GLN A 689 -39.14 105.60 61.91
CA GLN A 689 -38.85 104.76 63.09
C GLN A 689 -39.40 103.34 62.94
N THR A 690 -40.55 103.17 62.29
CA THR A 690 -41.15 101.85 62.06
C THR A 690 -40.28 100.95 61.17
N LEU A 691 -39.61 101.51 60.16
CA LEU A 691 -38.74 100.77 59.26
C LEU A 691 -37.47 100.27 59.95
N ILE A 692 -36.90 101.04 60.89
CA ILE A 692 -35.73 100.64 61.68
C ILE A 692 -36.05 99.42 62.57
N VAL A 693 -37.23 99.42 63.20
CA VAL A 693 -37.68 98.29 64.02
C VAL A 693 -37.85 97.01 63.18
N GLN A 694 -38.39 97.13 61.97
CA GLN A 694 -38.54 95.97 61.07
C GLN A 694 -37.21 95.39 60.57
N GLU A 695 -36.17 96.20 60.41
CA GLU A 695 -34.84 95.72 60.00
C GLU A 695 -34.18 94.91 61.11
N ARG A 696 -34.18 95.42 62.35
CA ARG A 696 -33.65 94.70 63.51
C ARG A 696 -34.32 93.34 63.71
N LYS A 697 -35.65 93.28 63.58
CA LYS A 697 -36.42 92.05 63.71
C LYS A 697 -36.02 90.99 62.69
N ARG A 698 -35.80 91.37 61.41
CA ARG A 698 -35.34 90.42 60.38
C ARG A 698 -33.92 89.91 60.64
N ASN A 699 -33.06 90.71 61.24
CA ASN A 699 -31.70 90.29 61.58
C ASN A 699 -31.68 89.31 62.77
N GLU A 700 -32.55 89.51 63.77
CA GLU A 700 -32.79 88.55 64.85
C GLU A 700 -33.25 87.19 64.30
N GLU A 701 -34.25 87.18 63.41
CA GLU A 701 -34.75 85.95 62.76
C GLU A 701 -33.65 85.16 62.02
N LEU A 702 -32.70 85.87 61.39
CA LEU A 702 -31.59 85.25 60.66
C LEU A 702 -30.53 84.64 61.59
N GLN A 703 -30.27 85.27 62.74
CA GLN A 703 -29.38 84.72 63.75
C GLN A 703 -30.01 83.52 64.46
N ASP A 704 -31.30 83.57 64.76
CA ASP A 704 -32.05 82.47 65.34
C ASP A 704 -32.05 81.24 64.42
N ALA A 705 -32.29 81.43 63.13
CA ALA A 705 -32.22 80.35 62.13
C ALA A 705 -30.83 79.68 62.08
N ARG A 706 -29.76 80.45 62.30
CA ARG A 706 -28.38 79.92 62.33
C ARG A 706 -28.09 79.13 63.59
N LYS A 707 -28.53 79.64 64.74
CA LYS A 707 -28.40 78.95 66.03
C LYS A 707 -29.15 77.62 66.01
N GLU A 708 -30.35 77.62 65.46
CA GLU A 708 -31.17 76.40 65.36
C GLU A 708 -30.53 75.36 64.43
N LEU A 709 -29.97 75.79 63.30
CA LEU A 709 -29.28 74.90 62.37
C LEU A 709 -28.03 74.24 63.00
N VAL A 710 -27.25 75.00 63.79
CA VAL A 710 -26.11 74.46 64.55
C VAL A 710 -26.58 73.45 65.59
N ASN A 711 -27.66 73.73 66.32
CA ASN A 711 -28.22 72.77 67.29
C ASN A 711 -28.70 71.48 66.61
N CYS A 712 -29.45 71.57 65.52
CA CYS A 712 -29.91 70.41 64.75
C CYS A 712 -28.75 69.53 64.28
N LEU A 713 -27.66 70.12 63.79
CA LEU A 713 -26.52 69.36 63.27
C LEU A 713 -25.61 68.80 64.37
N LYS A 714 -25.68 69.29 65.62
CA LYS A 714 -24.98 68.67 66.76
C LYS A 714 -25.51 67.26 67.07
N GLU A 715 -26.83 67.06 66.93
CA GLU A 715 -27.48 65.78 67.26
C GLU A 715 -27.30 64.72 66.18
N ILE A 716 -26.96 65.14 64.96
CA ILE A 716 -26.81 64.26 63.81
C ILE A 716 -25.34 63.85 63.68
N SER A 717 -24.96 62.70 64.23
CA SER A 717 -23.60 62.15 64.05
C SER A 717 -23.39 61.71 62.59
N SER A 718 -22.93 62.62 61.72
CA SER A 718 -22.54 62.30 60.35
C SER A 718 -21.19 62.91 59.99
N ASN A 719 -20.32 62.10 59.39
CA ASN A 719 -19.05 62.52 58.77
C ASN A 719 -19.33 63.28 57.45
N SER A 720 -20.03 64.38 57.58
CA SER A 720 -20.42 65.28 56.50
C SER A 720 -19.33 66.33 56.26
N HIS A 721 -19.08 66.66 54.99
CA HIS A 721 -18.17 67.74 54.60
C HIS A 721 -18.54 69.11 55.22
N VAL A 722 -19.81 69.32 55.59
CA VAL A 722 -20.24 70.44 56.45
C VAL A 722 -20.84 69.89 57.74
N ALA A 723 -20.22 70.20 58.87
CA ALA A 723 -20.64 69.72 60.19
C ALA A 723 -20.40 70.79 61.26
N VAL A 724 -20.77 70.49 62.50
CA VAL A 724 -20.56 71.40 63.62
C VAL A 724 -19.12 71.23 64.12
N LYS A 725 -18.34 72.30 64.06
CA LYS A 725 -17.01 72.36 64.65
C LYS A 725 -17.10 73.07 66.00
N ARG A 726 -16.46 72.50 67.03
CA ARG A 726 -16.31 73.11 68.35
C ARG A 726 -15.01 73.91 68.37
N MET A 727 -15.13 75.23 68.20
CA MET A 727 -13.98 76.13 68.07
C MET A 727 -13.29 76.29 69.42
N GLY A 728 -12.00 75.96 69.46
CA GLY A 728 -11.20 76.02 70.68
C GLY A 728 -11.24 74.76 71.55
N GLU A 729 -11.79 73.65 71.05
CA GLU A 729 -11.69 72.35 71.72
C GLU A 729 -10.29 71.77 71.58
N LEU A 730 -9.72 71.28 72.69
CA LEU A 730 -8.36 70.74 72.73
C LEU A 730 -8.33 69.31 72.19
N ASP A 731 -7.45 69.01 71.23
CA ASP A 731 -7.24 67.63 70.77
C ASP A 731 -6.48 66.83 71.82
N SER A 732 -7.13 65.81 72.37
CA SER A 732 -6.57 64.97 73.44
C SER A 732 -5.65 63.87 72.94
N LYS A 733 -5.62 63.57 71.63
CA LYS A 733 -4.79 62.47 71.09
C LYS A 733 -3.28 62.68 71.33
N PRO A 734 -2.70 63.86 71.07
CA PRO A 734 -1.27 64.09 71.30
C PRO A 734 -0.88 63.89 72.77
N PHE A 735 -1.76 64.23 73.71
CA PHE A 735 -1.54 64.02 75.13
C PHE A 735 -1.50 62.53 75.50
N HIS A 736 -2.43 61.73 74.95
CA HIS A 736 -2.43 60.27 75.13
C HIS A 736 -1.18 59.63 74.56
N GLU A 737 -0.77 60.04 73.34
CA GLU A 737 0.47 59.54 72.75
C GLU A 737 1.71 59.92 73.57
N ALA A 738 1.78 61.15 74.08
CA ALA A 738 2.88 61.59 74.94
C ALA A 738 2.94 60.79 76.25
N MET A 739 1.80 60.48 76.86
CA MET A 739 1.75 59.70 78.10
C MET A 739 2.04 58.22 77.90
N LYS A 740 1.59 57.61 76.79
CA LYS A 740 1.91 56.21 76.44
C LYS A 740 3.41 55.98 76.25
N ARG A 741 4.16 57.02 75.87
CA ARG A 741 5.64 56.96 75.78
C ARG A 741 6.32 56.94 77.17
N LYS A 742 5.64 57.41 78.22
CA LYS A 742 6.21 57.58 79.57
C LYS A 742 5.68 56.60 80.61
N TYR A 743 4.45 56.12 80.46
CA TYR A 743 3.74 55.30 81.45
C TYR A 743 3.17 54.02 80.83
N ARG A 744 2.78 53.06 81.67
CA ARG A 744 2.07 51.84 81.23
C ARG A 744 0.65 52.21 80.80
N GLU A 745 0.09 51.47 79.85
CA GLU A 745 -1.13 51.88 79.11
C GLU A 745 -2.32 52.29 79.99
N ALA A 746 -2.61 51.54 81.07
CA ALA A 746 -3.71 51.89 81.99
C ALA A 746 -3.46 53.19 82.79
N GLU A 747 -2.20 53.49 83.13
CA GLU A 747 -1.83 54.74 83.82
C GLU A 747 -1.67 55.90 82.83
N ALA A 748 -1.24 55.61 81.60
CA ALA A 748 -1.02 56.61 80.56
C ALA A 748 -2.33 57.32 80.16
N ASP A 749 -3.44 56.58 80.08
CA ASP A 749 -4.74 57.14 79.73
C ASP A 749 -5.29 58.06 80.85
N GLU A 750 -5.14 57.66 82.12
CA GLU A 750 -5.53 58.50 83.27
C GLU A 750 -4.67 59.78 83.34
N ARG A 751 -3.35 59.67 83.19
CA ARG A 751 -2.42 60.81 83.16
C ARG A 751 -2.63 61.75 81.98
N ALA A 752 -2.98 61.20 80.82
CA ALA A 752 -3.27 62.00 79.63
C ALA A 752 -4.53 62.82 79.84
N THR A 753 -5.56 62.20 80.44
CA THR A 753 -6.81 62.88 80.78
C THR A 753 -6.57 64.00 81.79
N GLU A 754 -5.82 63.74 82.87
CA GLU A 754 -5.42 64.77 83.86
C GLU A 754 -4.73 65.96 83.18
N LEU A 755 -3.75 65.69 82.30
CA LEU A 755 -3.01 66.74 81.61
C LEU A 755 -3.89 67.50 80.61
N CYS A 756 -4.73 66.82 79.83
CA CYS A 756 -5.69 67.47 78.93
C CYS A 756 -6.61 68.42 79.70
N SER A 757 -7.23 67.96 80.79
CA SER A 757 -8.14 68.78 81.60
C SER A 757 -7.45 70.01 82.19
N LEU A 758 -6.20 69.87 82.67
CA LEU A 758 -5.42 71.00 83.14
C LEU A 758 -5.20 72.06 82.04
N TRP A 759 -4.90 71.63 80.81
CA TRP A 759 -4.70 72.55 79.69
C TRP A 759 -6.00 73.15 79.15
N GLU A 760 -7.12 72.42 79.23
CA GLU A 760 -8.44 72.99 78.99
C GLU A 760 -8.80 74.08 80.00
N GLU A 761 -8.43 73.91 81.27
CA GLU A 761 -8.59 74.95 82.30
C GLU A 761 -7.72 76.17 82.00
N TYR A 762 -6.45 75.98 81.64
CA TYR A 762 -5.61 77.10 81.22
C TYR A 762 -6.17 77.84 80.01
N LEU A 763 -6.65 77.14 78.97
CA LEU A 763 -7.23 77.78 77.78
C LEU A 763 -8.49 78.62 78.09
N ARG A 764 -9.21 78.28 79.17
CA ARG A 764 -10.39 79.02 79.64
C ARG A 764 -10.05 80.15 80.60
N ASP A 765 -8.84 80.19 81.14
CA ASP A 765 -8.39 81.19 82.09
C ASP A 765 -8.32 82.58 81.43
N PRO A 766 -9.18 83.54 81.81
CA PRO A 766 -9.13 84.89 81.26
C PRO A 766 -7.89 85.68 81.72
N GLU A 767 -7.07 85.19 82.65
CA GLU A 767 -5.82 85.84 83.03
C GLU A 767 -4.62 85.31 82.22
N TRP A 768 -4.77 84.19 81.52
CA TRP A 768 -3.70 83.61 80.69
C TRP A 768 -3.89 83.91 79.20
N HIS A 769 -3.08 84.86 78.71
CA HIS A 769 -3.19 85.41 77.36
C HIS A 769 -1.83 85.36 76.60
N PRO A 770 -1.33 84.18 76.21
CA PRO A 770 -0.03 84.07 75.54
C PRO A 770 -0.14 84.38 74.03
N ILE A 771 -0.92 85.39 73.66
CA ILE A 771 -1.03 85.93 72.29
C ILE A 771 -0.60 87.39 72.31
N LYS A 772 0.40 87.73 71.49
CA LYS A 772 0.84 89.10 71.25
C LYS A 772 0.47 89.55 69.84
N VAL A 773 0.04 90.80 69.69
CA VAL A 773 -0.23 91.38 68.37
C VAL A 773 1.04 92.01 67.83
N VAL A 774 1.57 91.49 66.73
CA VAL A 774 2.74 92.04 66.03
C VAL A 774 2.32 92.59 64.67
N ILE A 775 3.03 93.62 64.20
CA ILE A 775 2.76 94.22 62.88
C ILE A 775 3.67 93.54 61.86
N ILE A 776 3.09 92.76 60.95
CA ILE A 776 3.80 92.12 59.85
C ILE A 776 3.20 92.68 58.55
N ASN A 777 4.04 93.31 57.71
CA ASN A 777 3.62 93.94 56.44
C ASN A 777 2.47 94.97 56.57
N GLY A 778 2.46 95.79 57.64
CA GLY A 778 1.46 96.85 57.84
C GLY A 778 0.09 96.38 58.34
N LYS A 779 -0.07 95.09 58.66
CA LYS A 779 -1.28 94.55 59.29
C LYS A 779 -0.96 94.01 60.68
N HIS A 780 -1.82 94.34 61.65
CA HIS A 780 -1.78 93.75 62.99
C HIS A 780 -2.17 92.27 62.91
N GLN A 781 -1.26 91.37 63.30
CA GLN A 781 -1.48 89.93 63.35
C GLN A 781 -1.27 89.41 64.77
N ALA A 782 -2.19 88.58 65.24
CA ALA A 782 -2.07 87.86 66.50
C ALA A 782 -1.06 86.70 66.33
N VAL A 783 -0.01 86.66 67.15
CA VAL A 783 1.03 85.62 67.14
C VAL A 783 1.24 85.12 68.56
N ILE A 784 1.49 83.83 68.73
CA ILE A 784 1.69 83.23 70.06
C ILE A 784 3.03 83.70 70.66
N ASN A 785 3.04 83.97 71.96
CA ASN A 785 4.26 84.30 72.67
C ASN A 785 5.04 83.02 73.00
N GLU A 786 6.04 82.68 72.18
CA GLU A 786 6.90 81.49 72.36
C GLU A 786 7.71 81.49 73.67
N GLU A 787 7.81 82.64 74.35
CA GLU A 787 8.51 82.77 75.64
C GLU A 787 7.59 82.54 76.84
N ASP A 788 6.29 82.28 76.61
CA ASP A 788 5.33 81.95 77.68
C ASP A 788 5.81 80.72 78.45
N GLU A 789 5.92 80.86 79.77
CA GLU A 789 6.50 79.86 80.67
C GLU A 789 5.72 78.54 80.61
N LYS A 790 4.39 78.61 80.64
CA LYS A 790 3.54 77.41 80.58
C LYS A 790 3.69 76.68 79.24
N LEU A 791 3.67 77.41 78.11
CA LEU A 791 3.83 76.80 76.78
C LEU A 791 5.22 76.19 76.57
N ARG A 792 6.27 76.84 77.07
CA ARG A 792 7.64 76.32 77.01
C ARG A 792 7.78 75.04 77.83
N ASP A 793 7.25 75.04 79.06
CA ASP A 793 7.28 73.87 79.94
C ASP A 793 6.48 72.71 79.36
N LEU A 794 5.34 72.98 78.69
CA LEU A 794 4.56 71.96 77.99
C LEU A 794 5.38 71.28 76.91
N LYS A 795 6.07 72.07 76.10
CA LYS A 795 6.86 71.62 74.97
C LYS A 795 8.06 70.78 75.44
N GLU A 796 8.78 71.27 76.44
CA GLU A 796 9.97 70.58 76.98
C GLU A 796 9.60 69.26 77.66
N ASN A 797 8.50 69.24 78.42
CA ASN A 797 8.10 68.05 79.15
C ASN A 797 7.32 67.03 78.30
N TYR A 798 6.52 67.46 77.32
CA TYR A 798 5.55 66.57 76.65
C TYR A 798 5.65 66.54 75.12
N GLY A 799 6.53 67.34 74.52
CA GLY A 799 6.82 67.31 73.09
C GLY A 799 6.05 68.32 72.24
N ASP A 800 6.44 68.42 70.97
CA ASP A 800 5.92 69.40 70.01
C ASP A 800 4.45 69.17 69.67
N GLU A 801 4.00 67.91 69.64
CA GLU A 801 2.64 67.55 69.25
C GLU A 801 1.60 68.06 70.26
N VAL A 802 1.88 67.90 71.55
CA VAL A 802 1.03 68.40 72.66
C VAL A 802 1.00 69.92 72.65
N HIS A 803 2.16 70.54 72.49
CA HIS A 803 2.28 71.99 72.41
C HIS A 803 1.52 72.59 71.21
N ASN A 804 1.61 71.96 70.03
CA ASN A 804 0.89 72.42 68.84
C ASN A 804 -0.63 72.28 68.97
N ALA A 805 -1.11 71.22 69.65
CA ALA A 805 -2.54 71.05 69.93
C ALA A 805 -3.11 72.19 70.79
N VAL A 806 -2.38 72.59 71.84
CA VAL A 806 -2.75 73.73 72.69
C VAL A 806 -2.74 75.05 71.91
N LYS A 807 -1.70 75.28 71.07
CA LYS A 807 -1.61 76.48 70.23
C LYS A 807 -2.79 76.61 69.27
N ALA A 808 -3.19 75.51 68.63
CA ALA A 808 -4.31 75.50 67.70
C ALA A 808 -5.62 75.88 68.40
N ALA A 809 -5.91 75.27 69.55
CA ALA A 809 -7.09 75.59 70.35
C ALA A 809 -7.11 77.07 70.79
N LEU A 810 -5.96 77.60 71.22
CA LEU A 810 -5.83 79.00 71.65
C LEU A 810 -6.12 79.99 70.52
N PHE A 811 -5.64 79.74 69.30
CA PHE A 811 -5.93 80.59 68.14
C PHE A 811 -7.43 80.58 67.80
N GLU A 812 -8.07 79.42 67.81
CA GLU A 812 -9.50 79.31 67.52
C GLU A 812 -10.36 80.07 68.55
N ILE A 813 -10.02 79.99 69.85
CA ILE A 813 -10.72 80.76 70.89
C ILE A 813 -10.60 82.26 70.62
N ASN A 814 -9.41 82.74 70.28
CA ASN A 814 -9.17 84.16 70.05
C ASN A 814 -9.88 84.71 68.80
N GLU A 815 -10.06 83.88 67.77
CA GLU A 815 -10.76 84.30 66.54
C GLU A 815 -12.29 84.30 66.71
N TYR A 816 -12.86 83.29 67.37
CA TYR A 816 -14.31 83.09 67.40
C TYR A 816 -14.98 83.54 68.70
N ASN A 817 -14.24 83.58 69.82
CA ASN A 817 -14.76 84.03 71.11
C ASN A 817 -13.68 84.69 71.99
N PRO A 818 -13.03 85.78 71.52
CA PRO A 818 -11.90 86.39 72.23
C PRO A 818 -12.26 86.83 73.66
N SER A 819 -13.49 87.33 73.86
CA SER A 819 -13.93 87.83 75.17
C SER A 819 -14.50 86.74 76.08
N GLY A 820 -15.15 85.72 75.52
CA GLY A 820 -15.85 84.70 76.31
C GLY A 820 -14.97 83.51 76.68
N ARG A 821 -13.93 83.20 75.92
CA ARG A 821 -12.96 82.10 76.15
C ARG A 821 -13.55 80.68 76.30
N TYR A 822 -14.88 80.52 76.18
CA TYR A 822 -15.55 79.23 76.13
C TYR A 822 -15.69 78.75 74.69
N ILE A 823 -15.74 77.42 74.53
CA ILE A 823 -15.88 76.75 73.24
C ILE A 823 -17.22 77.15 72.59
N ILE A 824 -17.16 77.70 71.38
CA ILE A 824 -18.35 78.01 70.57
C ILE A 824 -18.52 76.95 69.49
N SER A 825 -19.75 76.52 69.26
CA SER A 825 -20.09 75.64 68.16
C SER A 825 -20.41 76.45 66.91
N GLU A 826 -19.71 76.18 65.82
CA GLU A 826 -19.89 76.86 64.55
C GLU A 826 -20.21 75.88 63.43
N LEU A 827 -20.99 76.35 62.45
CA LEU A 827 -21.23 75.60 61.23
C LEU A 827 -19.98 75.67 60.35
N TRP A 828 -19.35 74.54 60.08
CA TRP A 828 -18.03 74.48 59.46
C TRP A 828 -18.01 73.62 58.21
N ASN A 829 -17.37 74.12 57.15
CA ASN A 829 -17.05 73.36 55.95
C ASN A 829 -15.62 72.83 56.08
N TYR A 830 -15.47 71.52 56.26
CA TYR A 830 -14.18 70.84 56.45
C TYR A 830 -13.38 70.72 55.15
N ASP A 831 -14.03 70.69 53.98
CA ASP A 831 -13.32 70.64 52.69
C ASP A 831 -12.64 71.97 52.37
N GLU A 832 -13.33 73.07 52.64
CA GLU A 832 -12.83 74.42 52.35
C GLU A 832 -12.11 75.07 53.54
N GLY A 833 -12.13 74.43 54.71
CA GLY A 833 -11.50 74.97 55.92
C GLY A 833 -12.05 76.33 56.37
N ARG A 834 -13.35 76.58 56.19
CA ARG A 834 -14.00 77.87 56.54
C ARG A 834 -15.40 77.72 57.15
N ARG A 835 -15.92 78.81 57.72
CA ARG A 835 -17.31 78.92 58.18
C ARG A 835 -18.29 78.69 57.02
N ALA A 836 -19.30 77.86 57.27
CA ALA A 836 -20.34 77.53 56.31
C ALA A 836 -21.55 78.47 56.40
N THR A 837 -22.25 78.61 55.28
CA THR A 837 -23.47 79.40 55.09
C THR A 837 -24.72 78.60 55.49
N LEU A 838 -25.81 79.29 55.82
CA LEU A 838 -27.11 78.66 56.10
C LEU A 838 -27.58 77.75 54.96
N LYS A 839 -27.34 78.17 53.71
CA LYS A 839 -27.68 77.39 52.52
C LYS A 839 -26.89 76.08 52.43
N GLU A 840 -25.60 76.10 52.77
CA GLU A 840 -24.75 74.89 52.80
C GLU A 840 -25.25 73.92 53.89
N GLY A 841 -25.57 74.41 55.10
CA GLY A 841 -26.09 73.57 56.17
C GLY A 841 -27.48 72.99 55.88
N VAL A 842 -28.41 73.77 55.33
CA VAL A 842 -29.74 73.27 54.88
C VAL A 842 -29.58 72.23 53.76
N SER A 843 -28.61 72.40 52.87
CA SER A 843 -28.35 71.43 51.81
C SER A 843 -27.90 70.07 52.37
N VAL A 844 -27.12 70.06 53.45
CA VAL A 844 -26.76 68.83 54.17
C VAL A 844 -28.00 68.19 54.81
N LEU A 845 -28.82 68.96 55.53
CA LEU A 845 -30.06 68.44 56.13
C LEU A 845 -31.00 67.85 55.08
N LEU A 846 -31.16 68.50 53.92
CA LEU A 846 -31.98 67.98 52.82
C LEU A 846 -31.43 66.68 52.23
N LYS A 847 -30.11 66.57 52.07
CA LYS A 847 -29.47 65.30 51.64
C LYS A 847 -29.69 64.19 52.67
N GLN A 848 -29.51 64.49 53.95
CA GLN A 848 -29.73 63.55 55.05
C GLN A 848 -31.21 63.10 55.11
N TRP A 849 -32.14 64.04 54.97
CA TRP A 849 -33.58 63.76 54.92
C TRP A 849 -33.97 62.89 53.72
N ARG A 850 -33.45 63.20 52.52
CA ARG A 850 -33.65 62.36 51.32
C ARG A 850 -33.08 60.95 51.51
N PHE A 851 -31.91 60.83 52.15
CA PHE A 851 -31.32 59.54 52.46
C PHE A 851 -32.17 58.74 53.47
N GLN A 852 -32.67 59.37 54.54
CA GLN A 852 -33.57 58.72 55.50
C GLN A 852 -34.93 58.37 54.89
N LYS A 853 -35.48 59.20 53.98
CA LYS A 853 -36.73 58.90 53.25
C LYS A 853 -36.57 57.63 52.40
N ARG A 854 -35.45 57.49 51.66
CA ARG A 854 -35.13 56.27 50.89
C ARG A 854 -34.99 55.03 51.79
N LYS A 855 -34.46 55.17 53.01
CA LYS A 855 -34.31 54.06 53.97
C LYS A 855 -35.64 53.62 54.62
N ARG A 856 -36.66 54.48 54.66
CA ARG A 856 -37.97 54.19 55.26
C ARG A 856 -39.03 53.71 54.26
N GLY A 857 -38.71 53.55 52.98
CA GLY A 857 -39.62 52.92 52.00
C GLY A 857 -40.97 53.64 51.85
N VAL A 858 -40.98 54.97 51.93
CA VAL A 858 -42.16 55.79 51.63
C VAL A 858 -41.74 56.81 50.59
N ASP A 859 -42.04 56.50 49.33
CA ASP A 859 -41.91 57.44 48.20
C ASP A 859 -42.86 58.63 48.34
#